data_AF-A0A5C5YRV6-F1
#
_entry.id   AF-A0A5C5YRV6-F1
#
_cell.length_a   1.000
_cell.length_b   1.000
_cell.length_c   1.000
_cell.angle_alpha   90.00
_cell.angle_beta   90.00
_cell.angle_gamma   90.00
#
_symmetry.space_group_name_H-M   'P 1'
#
loop_
_entity.id
_entity.type
_entity.pdbx_description
1 polymer ?
#
loop_
_entity_poly.entity_id
_entity_poly.type
_entity_poly.pdbx_seq_one_letter_code
_entity_poly.pdbx_strand_id
1 'polypeptide(L)'
;MSKTEHPRFQSVCESADLVGLLRERTESHPYQRAFSYLVDGDFDRQHLTYGQLDERARAIAAHLQSRGMAGERALLLYPSGLEFIAAFFGCLYAGVTAVPAYPPRRNRNLLRIKSIVADATPGVALTTHGVFDRVEPMIQDEADLRAIPWQCTDELALDQADAWEDPQVDPSTLAFLQYTSGSTGTPKGVMLSHGNLLHNTKVICEGFSMSRAGEGMTWLPLYHDMGLIGGIIQPIYFGRHNTLMTPTHFLQKPIRWLRTLSDTGAMISGGPNFAYELCLDRITDEEKRGLDLTQWEVAFNGAEPVRASTMRRFADAFAECGFRFESFYPCYGLAEATLMVAGKTKWQPPTVKSYDIEALKAGQAKPATAGAAEALDVVGSGESYLSHEVAIVDPESLVPCPDRRVGEIWVKGESVAQGYWKREALSQETFAARTTEGDGPYLRTGDLGFVDEGELFVTGRLKDLIIIRGANHYPQDIELTVEDSHPSLPKSSGAAVTIGEDGEEKLVVLQEMGRQRDLPFEEILDAVRHHVTAIHDVAPAAIVFLRPNTIPKTSSGKIQRHACRDQYLAGKLNVVAEWSLGDGLSVHRKRGSDRIERRKAEAQQPAAAPAVQEERKPSGSTIERTMKIVREVAKERASAATLETEITAMGLDSLERMEIVAGLEDEFGGRFSEEAIIGMNTCRDVVRAVEEHLLSEGGPAEREVLPGDYQFSQSPEYLKLRSSLKLAESAGLTNPYFTQHEGVTNDRTVIGGKEYINWCSYNYLAMSGEPDVQEATRDSVDRYGTSVSASRLVSGEKPLHRELEQAIAGFLGVEDAIVMVGGHATNESVIGHMYGPGDLILHDALSHNSIVQGCKLSGATRRAFAHNDAGACEELLKRYRGEYRQVLIVVEGVYSMDGDFSPLPEFVRLKKEHKAYLMVDEAHSLGTMGPTGRGMSEHFGVDPREVDLWMGTMSKSLGSCGGYIAACREIIEYLKYTAPGFVFSVGLSPANAASALASLKLVKEKPERVDRLRHNSELFLKLAKKAGLNTGMSAGTPIVPVIIGNSLQSLELSQRLFADGINVQPIMYPAVEESAARLRFFITSSHTDEQIHKTVDSLAKHWKQLHRKSG
;
A
#
# COMPACT_ATOMS: atom_id res chain seq x y z
N MET A 1 39.41 -22.89 -11.75
CA MET A 1 37.98 -22.91 -12.15
C MET A 1 37.61 -21.50 -12.58
N SER A 2 37.14 -21.38 -13.81
CA SER A 2 36.85 -20.13 -14.53
C SER A 2 35.80 -19.29 -13.79
N LYS A 3 36.10 -18.01 -13.51
CA LYS A 3 35.11 -16.99 -13.14
C LYS A 3 34.14 -16.86 -14.31
N THR A 4 32.97 -17.47 -14.21
CA THR A 4 31.84 -17.23 -15.11
C THR A 4 31.45 -15.76 -14.97
N GLU A 5 31.83 -14.95 -15.95
CA GLU A 5 31.30 -13.59 -16.11
C GLU A 5 29.80 -13.69 -16.40
N HIS A 6 28.98 -13.49 -15.38
CA HIS A 6 27.58 -13.15 -15.57
C HIS A 6 27.51 -11.78 -16.25
N PRO A 7 26.55 -11.55 -17.17
CA PRO A 7 26.44 -10.29 -17.89
C PRO A 7 26.25 -9.14 -16.89
N ARG A 8 27.32 -8.36 -16.67
CA ARG A 8 27.28 -7.15 -15.85
C ARG A 8 26.29 -6.18 -16.48
N PHE A 9 25.54 -5.50 -15.62
CA PHE A 9 24.51 -4.52 -15.96
C PHE A 9 25.06 -3.45 -16.93
N GLN A 10 24.73 -3.55 -18.21
CA GLN A 10 24.96 -2.50 -19.21
C GLN A 10 23.69 -1.63 -19.32
N SER A 11 23.58 -0.65 -18.42
CA SER A 11 22.72 0.55 -18.51
C SER A 11 22.81 1.29 -17.16
N VAL A 12 24.00 1.77 -16.79
CA VAL A 12 24.15 2.69 -15.65
C VAL A 12 23.37 3.96 -15.99
N CYS A 13 22.52 4.44 -15.08
CA CYS A 13 21.93 5.77 -15.20
C CYS A 13 23.06 6.80 -15.37
N GLU A 14 23.04 7.58 -16.45
CA GLU A 14 24.10 8.54 -16.78
C GLU A 14 23.86 9.91 -16.14
N SER A 15 22.75 10.08 -15.42
CA SER A 15 22.39 11.33 -14.74
C SER A 15 23.42 11.69 -13.65
N ALA A 16 23.81 12.96 -13.62
CA ALA A 16 24.78 13.50 -12.65
C ALA A 16 24.14 13.85 -11.28
N ASP A 17 22.81 13.90 -11.21
CA ASP A 17 22.05 14.30 -10.02
C ASP A 17 20.64 13.67 -9.97
N LEU A 18 19.98 13.75 -8.81
CA LEU A 18 18.63 13.20 -8.59
C LEU A 18 17.51 13.88 -9.39
N VAL A 19 17.65 15.15 -9.78
CA VAL A 19 16.66 15.86 -10.61
C VAL A 19 16.71 15.27 -12.02
N GLY A 20 17.91 15.21 -12.61
CA GLY A 20 18.18 14.56 -13.88
C GLY A 20 17.71 13.11 -13.90
N LEU A 21 17.98 12.34 -12.83
CA LEU A 21 17.51 10.96 -12.71
C LEU A 21 15.98 10.85 -12.80
N LEU A 22 15.23 11.65 -12.02
CA LEU A 22 13.77 11.58 -12.05
C LEU A 22 13.21 12.07 -13.41
N ARG A 23 13.84 13.09 -14.02
CA ARG A 23 13.47 13.56 -15.36
C ARG A 23 13.72 12.48 -16.42
N GLU A 24 14.86 11.81 -16.40
CA GLU A 24 15.20 10.69 -17.30
C GLU A 24 14.14 9.57 -17.19
N ARG A 25 13.70 9.26 -15.97
CA ARG A 25 12.62 8.27 -15.73
C ARG A 25 11.28 8.75 -16.27
N THR A 26 10.97 10.03 -16.10
CA THR A 26 9.73 10.64 -16.60
C THR A 26 9.70 10.70 -18.13
N GLU A 27 10.80 11.05 -18.78
CA GLU A 27 10.91 11.09 -20.24
C GLU A 27 10.83 9.68 -20.84
N SER A 28 11.43 8.69 -20.17
CA SER A 28 11.46 7.31 -20.67
C SER A 28 10.19 6.51 -20.32
N HIS A 29 9.56 6.75 -19.17
CA HIS A 29 8.47 5.93 -18.62
C HIS A 29 7.41 6.76 -17.85
N PRO A 30 6.80 7.80 -18.45
CA PRO A 30 5.95 8.75 -17.72
C PRO A 30 4.71 8.12 -17.07
N TYR A 31 4.15 7.07 -17.69
CA TYR A 31 2.95 6.37 -17.23
C TYR A 31 3.25 5.19 -16.32
N GLN A 32 4.52 4.81 -16.14
CA GLN A 32 4.88 3.71 -15.26
C GLN A 32 4.69 4.16 -13.80
N ARG A 33 4.10 3.28 -12.99
CA ARG A 33 3.96 3.50 -11.54
C ARG A 33 5.35 3.56 -10.90
N ALA A 34 5.60 4.65 -10.17
CA ALA A 34 6.78 4.81 -9.35
C ALA A 34 6.49 4.31 -7.93
N PHE A 35 5.36 4.74 -7.35
CA PHE A 35 4.99 4.39 -5.98
C PHE A 35 3.52 3.99 -5.83
N SER A 36 3.27 3.06 -4.91
CA SER A 36 1.95 2.76 -4.35
C SER A 36 2.01 3.03 -2.86
N TYR A 37 0.99 3.65 -2.29
CA TYR A 37 0.89 3.85 -0.85
C TYR A 37 -0.36 3.13 -0.31
N LEU A 38 -0.17 2.26 0.68
CA LEU A 38 -1.24 1.55 1.38
C LEU A 38 -1.85 2.46 2.46
N VAL A 39 -2.99 3.06 2.14
CA VAL A 39 -3.65 4.09 2.97
C VAL A 39 -4.11 3.52 4.31
N ASP A 40 -4.64 2.31 4.31
CA ASP A 40 -5.09 1.56 5.49
C ASP A 40 -4.07 0.54 6.00
N GLY A 41 -2.93 0.41 5.30
CA GLY A 41 -1.91 -0.61 5.55
C GLY A 41 -2.28 -2.01 5.05
N ASP A 42 -3.43 -2.18 4.40
CA ASP A 42 -3.93 -3.45 3.88
C ASP A 42 -4.19 -3.34 2.36
N PHE A 43 -5.37 -2.90 1.94
CA PHE A 43 -5.83 -3.04 0.55
C PHE A 43 -6.05 -1.72 -0.19
N ASP A 44 -6.33 -0.62 0.51
CA ASP A 44 -6.58 0.66 -0.15
C ASP A 44 -5.25 1.26 -0.65
N ARG A 45 -5.19 1.57 -1.95
CA ARG A 45 -3.95 1.98 -2.61
C ARG A 45 -4.12 3.30 -3.33
N GLN A 46 -3.24 4.24 -3.00
CA GLN A 46 -2.97 5.39 -3.86
C GLN A 46 -1.75 5.10 -4.73
N HIS A 47 -1.73 5.65 -5.94
CA HIS A 47 -0.66 5.44 -6.91
C HIS A 47 -0.07 6.77 -7.38
N LEU A 48 1.22 6.76 -7.66
CA LEU A 48 1.94 7.89 -8.26
C LEU A 48 2.81 7.37 -9.40
N THR A 49 2.56 7.83 -10.63
CA THR A 49 3.44 7.53 -11.78
C THR A 49 4.66 8.46 -11.79
N TYR A 50 5.70 8.12 -12.56
CA TYR A 50 6.85 9.00 -12.74
C TYR A 50 6.46 10.38 -13.26
N GLY A 51 5.58 10.45 -14.27
CA GLY A 51 5.08 11.72 -14.82
C GLY A 51 4.28 12.54 -13.82
N GLN A 52 3.44 11.90 -12.99
CA GLN A 52 2.71 12.61 -11.94
C GLN A 52 3.62 13.10 -10.82
N LEU A 53 4.66 12.34 -10.47
CA LEU A 53 5.65 12.75 -9.47
C LEU A 53 6.45 13.96 -9.97
N ASP A 54 6.93 13.92 -11.22
CA ASP A 54 7.63 15.03 -11.85
C ASP A 54 6.76 16.29 -11.95
N GLU A 55 5.52 16.18 -12.40
CA GLU A 55 4.60 17.32 -12.50
C GLU A 55 4.36 17.98 -11.14
N ARG A 56 4.07 17.19 -10.09
CA ARG A 56 3.90 17.70 -8.74
C ARG A 56 5.18 18.31 -8.18
N ALA A 57 6.33 17.67 -8.40
CA ALA A 57 7.63 18.18 -7.96
C ALA A 57 7.94 19.52 -8.64
N ARG A 58 7.72 19.64 -9.96
CA ARG A 58 7.88 20.90 -10.71
C ARG A 58 6.92 21.99 -10.24
N ALA A 59 5.66 21.68 -9.95
CA ALA A 59 4.71 22.67 -9.42
C ALA A 59 5.17 23.21 -8.05
N ILE A 60 5.59 22.34 -7.14
CA ILE A 60 6.16 22.74 -5.84
C ILE A 60 7.44 23.55 -6.06
N ALA A 61 8.30 23.14 -6.99
CA ALA A 61 9.56 23.80 -7.26
C ALA A 61 9.39 25.19 -7.85
N ALA A 62 8.49 25.36 -8.83
CA ALA A 62 8.16 26.65 -9.43
C ALA A 62 7.63 27.63 -8.37
N HIS A 63 6.79 27.14 -7.45
CA HIS A 63 6.32 27.93 -6.32
C HIS A 63 7.48 28.39 -5.40
N LEU A 64 8.41 27.50 -5.07
CA LEU A 64 9.61 27.83 -4.28
C LEU A 64 10.54 28.81 -5.00
N GLN A 65 10.73 28.63 -6.31
CA GLN A 65 11.54 29.51 -7.16
C GLN A 65 10.95 30.92 -7.26
N SER A 66 9.61 31.04 -7.36
CA SER A 66 8.92 32.34 -7.34
C SER A 66 9.17 33.15 -6.07
N ARG A 67 9.61 32.49 -4.99
CA ARG A 67 9.96 33.09 -3.70
C ARG A 67 11.47 33.24 -3.50
N GLY A 68 12.28 32.92 -4.51
CA GLY A 68 13.74 33.03 -4.44
C GLY A 68 14.38 32.06 -3.45
N MET A 69 13.83 30.85 -3.28
CA MET A 69 14.29 29.89 -2.27
C MET A 69 15.53 29.08 -2.68
N ALA A 70 16.05 29.21 -3.90
CA ALA A 70 17.23 28.46 -4.34
C ALA A 70 18.43 28.69 -3.39
N GLY A 71 19.06 27.61 -2.93
CA GLY A 71 20.14 27.62 -1.93
C GLY A 71 19.68 27.72 -0.47
N GLU A 72 18.38 27.92 -0.21
CA GLU A 72 17.81 27.89 1.14
C GLU A 72 17.53 26.45 1.62
N ARG A 73 17.11 26.32 2.88
CA ARG A 73 16.64 25.05 3.46
C ARG A 73 15.12 25.07 3.60
N ALA A 74 14.46 23.98 3.25
CA ALA A 74 13.05 23.76 3.53
C ALA A 74 12.87 22.70 4.62
N LEU A 75 12.11 23.01 5.67
CA LEU A 75 11.69 22.01 6.66
C LEU A 75 10.51 21.23 6.11
N LEU A 76 10.60 19.90 6.01
CA LEU A 76 9.51 19.06 5.52
C LEU A 76 8.84 18.35 6.69
N LEU A 77 7.58 18.70 6.98
CA LEU A 77 6.75 18.10 8.02
C LEU A 77 5.52 17.46 7.39
N TYR A 78 5.64 16.19 7.05
CA TYR A 78 4.59 15.41 6.40
C TYR A 78 4.38 14.10 7.17
N PRO A 79 3.24 13.41 6.98
CA PRO A 79 3.12 11.98 7.24
C PRO A 79 3.87 11.20 6.16
N SER A 80 4.19 9.92 6.42
CA SER A 80 4.78 9.07 5.39
C SER A 80 3.73 8.80 4.31
N GLY A 81 4.00 9.19 3.06
CA GLY A 81 3.05 9.04 1.96
C GLY A 81 3.52 9.73 0.68
N LEU A 82 2.67 9.75 -0.34
CA LEU A 82 2.99 10.26 -1.67
C LEU A 82 3.29 11.77 -1.69
N GLU A 83 2.60 12.56 -0.85
CA GLU A 83 2.80 14.02 -0.75
C GLU A 83 4.20 14.38 -0.23
N PHE A 84 4.75 13.60 0.71
CA PHE A 84 6.12 13.78 1.17
C PHE A 84 7.13 13.58 0.04
N ILE A 85 6.92 12.57 -0.82
CA ILE A 85 7.82 12.26 -1.94
C ILE A 85 7.80 13.41 -2.95
N ALA A 86 6.62 13.91 -3.30
CA ALA A 86 6.48 15.06 -4.18
C ALA A 86 7.15 16.32 -3.60
N ALA A 87 6.97 16.60 -2.30
CA ALA A 87 7.61 17.74 -1.65
C ALA A 87 9.13 17.61 -1.54
N PHE A 88 9.64 16.41 -1.27
CA PHE A 88 11.08 16.12 -1.26
C PHE A 88 11.71 16.41 -2.62
N PHE A 89 11.16 15.85 -3.70
CA PHE A 89 11.65 16.14 -5.05
C PHE A 89 11.40 17.59 -5.47
N GLY A 90 10.30 18.21 -5.05
CA GLY A 90 10.03 19.63 -5.30
C GLY A 90 11.09 20.56 -4.70
N CYS A 91 11.64 20.23 -3.53
CA CYS A 91 12.80 20.94 -2.98
C CYS A 91 14.02 20.80 -3.89
N LEU A 92 14.35 19.57 -4.30
CA LEU A 92 15.51 19.30 -5.16
C LEU A 92 15.37 20.01 -6.52
N TYR A 93 14.18 19.98 -7.13
CA TYR A 93 13.86 20.66 -8.38
C TYR A 93 13.92 22.18 -8.24
N ALA A 94 13.80 22.75 -7.04
CA ALA A 94 13.98 24.17 -6.79
C ALA A 94 15.43 24.57 -6.45
N GLY A 95 16.36 23.61 -6.35
CA GLY A 95 17.69 23.86 -5.79
C GLY A 95 17.66 24.19 -4.29
N VAL A 96 16.65 23.70 -3.57
CA VAL A 96 16.44 23.90 -2.13
C VAL A 96 16.90 22.65 -1.38
N THR A 97 17.70 22.83 -0.34
CA THR A 97 18.13 21.71 0.51
C THR A 97 16.97 21.26 1.41
N ALA A 98 16.48 20.04 1.21
CA ALA A 98 15.40 19.48 2.02
C ALA A 98 15.87 19.17 3.45
N VAL A 99 14.99 19.34 4.44
CA VAL A 99 15.23 18.98 5.85
C VAL A 99 14.04 18.15 6.34
N PRO A 100 14.02 16.83 6.08
CA PRO A 100 12.95 15.95 6.54
C PRO A 100 12.90 15.82 8.07
N ALA A 101 11.73 15.99 8.65
CA ALA A 101 11.49 15.76 10.07
C ALA A 101 10.09 15.18 10.32
N TYR A 102 9.93 14.48 11.45
CA TYR A 102 8.61 14.01 11.86
C TYR A 102 7.74 15.18 12.33
N PRO A 103 6.43 15.19 12.00
CA PRO A 103 5.49 16.14 12.57
C PRO A 103 5.46 16.10 14.11
N PRO A 104 5.35 17.26 14.79
CA PRO A 104 5.29 17.32 16.25
C PRO A 104 4.01 16.69 16.81
N ARG A 105 4.08 16.13 18.02
CA ARG A 105 2.92 15.63 18.79
C ARG A 105 2.75 16.47 20.07
N ARG A 106 1.51 16.68 20.55
CA ARG A 106 1.28 17.30 21.88
C ARG A 106 2.06 16.50 22.93
N ASN A 107 3.06 17.14 23.56
CA ASN A 107 3.98 16.59 24.58
C ASN A 107 5.11 15.63 24.11
N ARG A 108 5.37 15.43 22.81
CA ARG A 108 6.54 14.69 22.29
C ARG A 108 7.13 15.34 21.04
N ASN A 109 8.46 15.31 20.91
CA ASN A 109 9.25 15.74 19.72
C ASN A 109 9.29 17.24 19.37
N LEU A 110 8.49 18.11 19.97
CA LEU A 110 8.56 19.57 19.71
C LEU A 110 9.98 20.12 19.97
N LEU A 111 10.63 19.69 21.07
CA LEU A 111 12.01 20.04 21.39
C LEU A 111 13.00 19.65 20.28
N ARG A 112 12.80 18.50 19.63
CA ARG A 112 13.66 18.05 18.53
C ARG A 112 13.50 18.94 17.30
N ILE A 113 12.26 19.29 16.95
CA ILE A 113 11.99 20.17 15.81
C ILE A 113 12.55 21.57 16.06
N LYS A 114 12.41 22.10 17.28
CA LYS A 114 13.04 23.36 17.67
C LYS A 114 14.55 23.32 17.49
N SER A 115 15.20 22.25 17.95
CA SER A 115 16.65 22.07 17.74
C SER A 115 17.04 22.00 16.27
N ILE A 116 16.25 21.31 15.43
CA ILE A 116 16.48 21.25 13.98
C ILE A 116 16.31 22.63 13.34
N VAL A 117 15.26 23.36 13.71
CA VAL A 117 14.97 24.72 13.21
C VAL A 117 16.07 25.69 13.60
N ALA A 118 16.55 25.65 14.84
CA ALA A 118 17.63 26.50 15.32
C ALA A 118 18.96 26.23 14.59
N ASP A 119 19.23 24.98 14.21
CA ASP A 119 20.47 24.56 13.53
C ASP A 119 20.40 24.80 12.00
N ALA A 120 19.35 24.27 11.35
CA ALA A 120 19.11 24.38 9.90
C ALA A 120 18.67 25.78 9.46
N THR A 121 18.03 26.56 10.34
CA THR A 121 17.47 27.89 10.06
C THR A 121 16.63 27.94 8.77
N PRO A 122 15.62 27.06 8.57
CA PRO A 122 14.92 26.91 7.29
C PRO A 122 14.21 28.20 6.84
N GLY A 123 14.25 28.49 5.54
CA GLY A 123 13.58 29.64 4.93
C GLY A 123 12.07 29.42 4.71
N VAL A 124 11.63 28.16 4.73
CA VAL A 124 10.22 27.76 4.59
C VAL A 124 9.96 26.43 5.30
N ALA A 125 8.75 26.22 5.80
CA ALA A 125 8.24 24.94 6.25
C ALA A 125 7.16 24.44 5.29
N LEU A 126 7.35 23.25 4.74
CA LEU A 126 6.43 22.59 3.82
C LEU A 126 5.65 21.50 4.54
N THR A 127 4.34 21.45 4.30
CA THR A 127 3.43 20.49 4.92
C THR A 127 2.17 20.27 4.07
N THR A 128 1.15 19.59 4.59
CA THR A 128 -0.20 19.54 4.02
C THR A 128 -1.18 20.29 4.92
N HIS A 129 -2.34 20.69 4.42
CA HIS A 129 -3.34 21.41 5.23
C HIS A 129 -3.74 20.61 6.49
N GLY A 130 -4.05 19.33 6.34
CA GLY A 130 -4.44 18.49 7.49
C GLY A 130 -3.33 18.31 8.55
N VAL A 131 -2.06 18.45 8.19
CA VAL A 131 -0.98 18.51 9.19
C VAL A 131 -0.91 19.90 9.79
N PHE A 132 -0.94 20.94 8.96
CA PHE A 132 -0.86 22.33 9.38
C PHE A 132 -1.90 22.68 10.45
N ASP A 133 -3.18 22.38 10.21
CA ASP A 133 -4.29 22.67 11.13
C ASP A 133 -4.07 22.08 12.52
N ARG A 134 -3.40 20.92 12.61
CA ARG A 134 -3.09 20.26 13.88
C ARG A 134 -1.90 20.86 14.60
N VAL A 135 -0.89 21.32 13.85
CA VAL A 135 0.34 21.85 14.42
C VAL A 135 0.27 23.35 14.65
N GLU A 136 -0.65 24.06 13.98
CA GLU A 136 -0.84 25.51 14.08
C GLU A 136 -0.92 25.99 15.53
N PRO A 137 -1.72 25.39 16.44
CA PRO A 137 -1.73 25.82 17.83
C PRO A 137 -0.35 25.72 18.50
N MET A 138 0.43 24.68 18.18
CA MET A 138 1.79 24.49 18.72
C MET A 138 2.80 25.46 18.10
N ILE A 139 2.57 25.85 16.84
CA ILE A 139 3.38 26.86 16.15
C ILE A 139 3.15 28.23 16.79
N GLN A 140 1.91 28.59 17.11
CA GLN A 140 1.58 29.89 17.70
C GLN A 140 2.19 30.07 19.10
N ASP A 141 2.32 28.99 19.86
CA ASP A 141 2.94 28.98 21.20
C ASP A 141 4.48 29.08 21.14
N GLU A 142 5.10 28.89 19.97
CA GLU A 142 6.55 28.78 19.81
C GLU A 142 7.11 29.82 18.82
N ALA A 143 7.77 30.84 19.36
CA ALA A 143 8.24 32.00 18.59
C ALA A 143 9.11 31.63 17.38
N ASP A 144 10.00 30.64 17.52
CA ASP A 144 10.91 30.20 16.46
C ASP A 144 10.18 29.50 15.30
N LEU A 145 9.10 28.77 15.58
CA LEU A 145 8.31 28.08 14.55
C LEU A 145 7.37 29.04 13.83
N ARG A 146 6.81 30.02 14.55
CA ARG A 146 5.97 31.07 13.99
C ARG A 146 6.73 32.01 13.04
N ALA A 147 8.05 32.14 13.22
CA ALA A 147 8.88 33.01 12.39
C ALA A 147 9.13 32.44 10.98
N ILE A 148 8.93 31.13 10.78
CA ILE A 148 9.13 30.47 9.48
C ILE A 148 7.85 30.62 8.63
N PRO A 149 7.94 30.97 7.34
CA PRO A 149 6.81 30.88 6.42
C PRO A 149 6.35 29.42 6.25
N TRP A 150 5.08 29.13 6.52
CA TRP A 150 4.49 27.80 6.31
C TRP A 150 3.75 27.74 4.98
N GLN A 151 3.89 26.62 4.28
CA GLN A 151 3.23 26.37 2.99
C GLN A 151 2.68 24.95 2.95
N CYS A 152 1.38 24.85 2.69
CA CYS A 152 0.72 23.60 2.37
C CYS A 152 0.86 23.30 0.88
N THR A 153 1.29 22.09 0.50
CA THR A 153 1.62 21.74 -0.89
C THR A 153 0.53 20.94 -1.61
N ASP A 154 -0.45 20.41 -0.88
CA ASP A 154 -1.51 19.53 -1.36
C ASP A 154 -2.58 20.20 -2.23
N GLU A 155 -2.63 21.54 -2.27
CA GLU A 155 -3.54 22.32 -3.12
C GLU A 155 -2.81 23.20 -4.15
N LEU A 156 -1.49 23.05 -4.30
CA LEU A 156 -0.76 23.81 -5.31
C LEU A 156 -1.26 23.41 -6.71
N ALA A 157 -1.61 24.42 -7.49
CA ALA A 157 -2.11 24.21 -8.84
C ALA A 157 -1.00 23.61 -9.72
N LEU A 158 -1.30 22.49 -10.38
CA LEU A 158 -0.31 21.74 -11.17
C LEU A 158 0.11 22.48 -12.45
N ASP A 159 -0.68 23.46 -12.92
CA ASP A 159 -0.33 24.33 -14.03
C ASP A 159 0.92 25.19 -13.75
N GLN A 160 1.31 25.36 -12.48
CA GLN A 160 2.58 25.99 -12.11
C GLN A 160 3.80 25.17 -12.53
N ALA A 161 3.65 23.87 -12.85
CA ALA A 161 4.75 23.02 -13.28
C ALA A 161 5.43 23.50 -14.57
N ASP A 162 4.72 24.23 -15.41
CA ASP A 162 5.24 24.82 -16.66
C ASP A 162 6.10 26.06 -16.43
N ALA A 163 6.00 26.67 -15.23
CA ALA A 163 6.82 27.81 -14.82
C ALA A 163 8.13 27.41 -14.14
N TRP A 164 8.40 26.11 -14.01
CA TRP A 164 9.63 25.59 -13.43
C TRP A 164 10.84 25.89 -14.32
N GLU A 165 11.91 26.39 -13.71
CA GLU A 165 13.21 26.58 -14.37
C GLU A 165 14.22 25.59 -13.80
N ASP A 166 15.09 25.03 -14.65
CA ASP A 166 16.10 24.09 -14.19
C ASP A 166 17.11 24.78 -13.24
N PRO A 167 17.24 24.33 -11.98
CA PRO A 167 18.11 24.99 -10.98
C PRO A 167 19.61 24.81 -11.26
N GLN A 168 19.99 24.02 -12.27
CA GLN A 168 21.38 23.71 -12.61
C GLN A 168 22.17 23.12 -11.43
N VAL A 169 21.53 22.19 -10.69
CA VAL A 169 22.20 21.46 -9.61
C VAL A 169 23.31 20.57 -10.17
N ASP A 170 24.35 20.37 -9.37
CA ASP A 170 25.49 19.52 -9.73
C ASP A 170 25.75 18.46 -8.64
N PRO A 171 26.67 17.49 -8.86
CA PRO A 171 26.95 16.44 -7.87
C PRO A 171 27.40 16.96 -6.49
N SER A 172 27.97 18.17 -6.40
CA SER A 172 28.42 18.78 -5.14
C SER A 172 27.33 19.55 -4.40
N THR A 173 26.21 19.84 -5.07
CA THR A 173 25.08 20.57 -4.50
C THR A 173 24.43 19.76 -3.36
N LEU A 174 24.09 20.43 -2.26
CA LEU A 174 23.41 19.81 -1.12
C LEU A 174 21.96 19.48 -1.44
N ALA A 175 21.62 18.19 -1.45
CA ALA A 175 20.27 17.71 -1.67
C ALA A 175 19.44 17.81 -0.39
N PHE A 176 19.92 17.26 0.72
CA PHE A 176 19.20 17.31 2.00
C PHE A 176 20.09 17.17 3.23
N LEU A 177 19.55 17.59 4.39
CA LEU A 177 20.16 17.39 5.70
C LEU A 177 19.47 16.23 6.44
N GLN A 178 20.21 15.14 6.66
CA GLN A 178 19.72 14.00 7.44
C GLN A 178 20.04 14.21 8.92
N TYR A 179 19.04 14.49 9.74
CA TYR A 179 19.25 14.69 11.17
C TYR A 179 19.34 13.37 11.94
N THR A 180 20.50 13.09 12.53
CA THR A 180 20.71 11.92 13.38
C THR A 180 20.46 12.23 14.86
N SER A 181 19.92 11.27 15.60
CA SER A 181 19.87 11.30 17.07
C SER A 181 21.25 10.95 17.60
N GLY A 182 22.18 11.90 17.60
CA GLY A 182 23.52 11.68 18.14
C GLY A 182 23.48 11.19 19.60
N SER A 183 24.47 10.39 20.00
CA SER A 183 24.66 9.91 21.38
C SER A 183 24.79 11.03 22.42
N THR A 184 25.05 12.26 21.99
CA THR A 184 25.21 13.47 22.81
C THR A 184 23.94 14.29 23.00
N GLY A 185 22.76 13.79 22.60
CA GLY A 185 21.45 14.40 22.86
C GLY A 185 21.04 15.57 21.93
N THR A 186 21.99 16.29 21.32
CA THR A 186 21.70 17.36 20.35
C THR A 186 21.72 16.80 18.92
N PRO A 187 20.65 16.98 18.11
CA PRO A 187 20.62 16.53 16.72
C PRO A 187 21.77 17.11 15.88
N LYS A 188 22.28 16.33 14.92
CA LYS A 188 23.32 16.74 13.97
C LYS A 188 22.79 16.58 12.55
N GLY A 189 22.82 17.62 11.74
CA GLY A 189 22.44 17.54 10.33
C GLY A 189 23.60 17.03 9.48
N VAL A 190 23.52 15.81 8.98
CA VAL A 190 24.49 15.24 8.03
C VAL A 190 24.24 15.84 6.65
N MET A 191 25.28 16.40 6.03
CA MET A 191 25.21 17.12 4.75
C MET A 191 25.35 16.16 3.56
N LEU A 192 24.23 15.83 2.91
CA LEU A 192 24.20 14.88 1.78
C LEU A 192 24.02 15.61 0.45
N SER A 193 24.98 15.43 -0.45
CA SER A 193 24.93 15.98 -1.81
C SER A 193 24.26 15.04 -2.82
N HIS A 194 23.88 15.58 -3.99
CA HIS A 194 23.35 14.77 -5.10
C HIS A 194 24.32 13.65 -5.50
N GLY A 195 25.62 13.94 -5.56
CA GLY A 195 26.68 12.97 -5.88
C GLY A 195 26.82 11.88 -4.82
N ASN A 196 26.76 12.23 -3.53
CA ASN A 196 26.79 11.24 -2.45
C ASN A 196 25.66 10.20 -2.60
N LEU A 197 24.44 10.70 -2.88
CA LEU A 197 23.22 9.90 -3.01
C LEU A 197 23.28 8.97 -4.23
N LEU A 198 23.61 9.50 -5.41
CA LEU A 198 23.74 8.68 -6.61
C LEU A 198 24.84 7.63 -6.49
N HIS A 199 25.99 8.00 -5.93
CA HIS A 199 27.06 7.04 -5.69
C HIS A 199 26.58 5.92 -4.75
N ASN A 200 25.95 6.26 -3.62
CA ASN A 200 25.50 5.23 -2.68
C ASN A 200 24.41 4.34 -3.26
N THR A 201 23.50 4.90 -4.05
CA THR A 201 22.49 4.14 -4.77
C THR A 201 23.10 3.17 -5.80
N LYS A 202 24.23 3.53 -6.41
CA LYS A 202 25.01 2.63 -7.27
C LYS A 202 25.69 1.51 -6.45
N VAL A 203 26.23 1.82 -5.26
CA VAL A 203 26.76 0.83 -4.31
C VAL A 203 25.67 -0.18 -3.92
N ILE A 204 24.46 0.29 -3.61
CA ILE A 204 23.29 -0.57 -3.29
C ILE A 204 22.91 -1.44 -4.49
N CYS A 205 22.87 -0.88 -5.70
CA CYS A 205 22.61 -1.66 -6.92
C CYS A 205 23.59 -2.82 -7.13
N GLU A 206 24.88 -2.57 -6.92
CA GLU A 206 25.92 -3.59 -7.08
C GLU A 206 25.76 -4.71 -6.03
N GLY A 207 25.62 -4.32 -4.75
CA GLY A 207 25.44 -5.27 -3.64
C GLY A 207 24.18 -6.11 -3.77
N PHE A 208 23.04 -5.49 -4.09
CA PHE A 208 21.79 -6.21 -4.30
C PHE A 208 21.77 -6.97 -5.64
N SER A 209 22.79 -6.77 -6.49
CA SER A 209 22.88 -7.33 -7.86
C SER A 209 21.55 -7.25 -8.60
N MET A 210 20.94 -6.06 -8.54
CA MET A 210 19.56 -5.87 -8.99
C MET A 210 19.44 -6.06 -10.50
N SER A 211 18.38 -6.75 -10.90
CA SER A 211 17.98 -6.83 -12.30
C SER A 211 16.89 -5.79 -12.59
N ARG A 212 16.56 -5.56 -13.86
CA ARG A 212 15.37 -4.78 -14.22
C ARG A 212 14.06 -5.55 -13.93
N ALA A 213 14.07 -6.78 -13.43
CA ALA A 213 12.86 -7.48 -12.98
C ALA A 213 12.65 -7.29 -11.47
N GLY A 214 11.41 -7.15 -11.05
CA GLY A 214 11.02 -7.00 -9.65
C GLY A 214 10.52 -5.63 -9.23
N GLU A 215 9.85 -5.61 -8.08
CA GLU A 215 9.43 -4.42 -7.36
C GLU A 215 9.84 -4.52 -5.89
N GLY A 216 9.89 -3.38 -5.21
CA GLY A 216 10.22 -3.32 -3.79
C GLY A 216 8.99 -3.11 -2.91
N MET A 217 9.19 -3.28 -1.62
CA MET A 217 8.26 -2.84 -0.59
C MET A 217 9.02 -2.24 0.58
N THR A 218 8.51 -1.15 1.16
CA THR A 218 9.02 -0.63 2.43
C THR A 218 7.90 -0.13 3.34
N TRP A 219 8.09 -0.35 4.63
CA TRP A 219 7.30 0.25 5.70
C TRP A 219 8.15 1.21 6.54
N LEU A 220 9.43 1.38 6.19
CA LEU A 220 10.39 2.13 6.99
C LEU A 220 10.07 3.63 6.98
N PRO A 221 10.40 4.36 8.06
CA PRO A 221 10.13 5.78 8.12
C PRO A 221 10.90 6.57 7.05
N LEU A 222 10.21 7.43 6.30
CA LEU A 222 10.79 8.21 5.20
C LEU A 222 11.69 9.38 5.65
N TYR A 223 11.82 9.59 6.96
CA TYR A 223 12.71 10.60 7.57
C TYR A 223 14.01 10.00 8.10
N HIS A 224 14.21 8.69 7.89
CA HIS A 224 15.43 7.97 8.21
C HIS A 224 16.11 7.53 6.91
N ASP A 225 17.44 7.45 6.90
CA ASP A 225 18.25 7.14 5.71
C ASP A 225 17.74 5.89 4.95
N MET A 226 17.52 4.77 5.63
CA MET A 226 17.09 3.51 5.04
C MET A 226 15.69 3.58 4.40
N GLY A 227 14.79 4.37 4.98
CA GLY A 227 13.46 4.58 4.42
C GLY A 227 13.46 5.57 3.25
N LEU A 228 14.23 6.65 3.34
CA LEU A 228 14.31 7.67 2.29
C LEU A 228 15.17 7.21 1.11
N ILE A 229 16.43 6.87 1.38
CA ILE A 229 17.39 6.49 0.34
C ILE A 229 17.06 5.10 -0.19
N GLY A 230 16.89 4.11 0.70
CA GLY A 230 16.54 2.75 0.30
C GLY A 230 15.11 2.60 -0.21
N GLY A 231 14.15 3.31 0.38
CA GLY A 231 12.72 3.17 0.06
C GLY A 231 12.19 4.11 -1.02
N ILE A 232 12.82 5.27 -1.28
CA ILE A 232 12.33 6.24 -2.26
C ILE A 232 13.35 6.46 -3.39
N ILE A 233 14.60 6.78 -3.05
CA ILE A 233 15.61 7.13 -4.05
C ILE A 233 16.06 5.89 -4.84
N GLN A 234 16.30 4.76 -4.15
CA GLN A 234 16.74 3.53 -4.79
C GLN A 234 15.75 3.03 -5.87
N PRO A 235 14.43 2.89 -5.61
CA PRO A 235 13.45 2.52 -6.65
C PRO A 235 13.44 3.38 -7.90
N ILE A 236 13.59 4.70 -7.73
CA ILE A 236 13.67 5.65 -8.85
C ILE A 236 14.92 5.38 -9.68
N TYR A 237 16.05 5.12 -9.03
CA TYR A 237 17.31 4.85 -9.73
C TYR A 237 17.27 3.64 -10.66
N PHE A 238 16.66 2.53 -10.27
CA PHE A 238 16.50 1.39 -11.19
C PHE A 238 15.19 1.41 -11.99
N GLY A 239 14.33 2.40 -11.76
CA GLY A 239 13.16 2.71 -12.58
C GLY A 239 12.00 1.73 -12.40
N ARG A 240 11.73 1.30 -11.16
CA ARG A 240 10.64 0.35 -10.86
C ARG A 240 9.70 0.84 -9.77
N HIS A 241 8.60 0.10 -9.68
CA HIS A 241 7.54 0.31 -8.73
C HIS A 241 7.99 -0.04 -7.31
N ASN A 242 7.59 0.76 -6.32
CA ASN A 242 7.78 0.45 -4.91
C ASN A 242 6.49 0.65 -4.13
N THR A 243 6.11 -0.34 -3.31
CA THR A 243 4.92 -0.26 -2.45
C THR A 243 5.30 0.20 -1.05
N LEU A 244 4.56 1.18 -0.52
CA LEU A 244 4.83 1.86 0.74
C LEU A 244 3.69 1.60 1.72
N MET A 245 4.02 1.36 2.99
CA MET A 245 3.08 1.51 4.12
C MET A 245 3.75 2.28 5.25
N THR A 246 3.00 2.68 6.26
CA THR A 246 3.58 3.39 7.41
C THR A 246 4.22 2.42 8.41
N PRO A 247 5.22 2.87 9.19
CA PRO A 247 5.73 2.08 10.31
C PRO A 247 4.65 1.76 11.33
N THR A 248 3.69 2.67 11.52
CA THR A 248 2.55 2.50 12.43
C THR A 248 1.70 1.29 11.99
N HIS A 249 1.39 1.16 10.70
CA HIS A 249 0.61 0.01 10.19
C HIS A 249 1.34 -1.32 10.40
N PHE A 250 2.65 -1.36 10.16
CA PHE A 250 3.47 -2.55 10.44
C PHE A 250 3.46 -2.90 11.93
N LEU A 251 3.74 -1.94 12.81
CA LEU A 251 3.77 -2.17 14.25
C LEU A 251 2.42 -2.61 14.83
N GLN A 252 1.31 -2.13 14.25
CA GLN A 252 -0.04 -2.57 14.63
C GLN A 252 -0.28 -4.06 14.33
N LYS A 253 0.07 -4.50 13.10
CA LYS A 253 -0.14 -5.87 12.64
C LYS A 253 1.03 -6.28 11.71
N PRO A 254 2.09 -6.93 12.24
CA PRO A 254 3.28 -7.28 11.47
C PRO A 254 3.01 -8.14 10.23
N ILE A 255 1.95 -8.95 10.26
CA ILE A 255 1.49 -9.75 9.12
C ILE A 255 1.21 -8.91 7.86
N ARG A 256 0.85 -7.63 8.00
CA ARG A 256 0.64 -6.72 6.85
C ARG A 256 1.87 -6.60 5.98
N TRP A 257 3.05 -6.59 6.58
CA TRP A 257 4.31 -6.58 5.84
C TRP A 257 4.43 -7.82 4.96
N LEU A 258 4.34 -9.01 5.55
CA LEU A 258 4.51 -10.27 4.82
C LEU A 258 3.39 -10.52 3.81
N ARG A 259 2.16 -10.13 4.13
CA ARG A 259 1.02 -10.20 3.21
C ARG A 259 1.22 -9.29 2.02
N THR A 260 1.73 -8.07 2.22
CA THR A 260 2.03 -7.16 1.11
C THR A 260 3.12 -7.74 0.22
N LEU A 261 4.18 -8.32 0.79
CA LEU A 261 5.21 -9.01 0.01
C LEU A 261 4.61 -10.14 -0.83
N SER A 262 3.72 -10.92 -0.24
CA SER A 262 3.03 -12.02 -0.92
C SER A 262 2.08 -11.55 -2.01
N ASP A 263 1.29 -10.51 -1.75
CA ASP A 263 0.28 -10.00 -2.67
C ASP A 263 0.89 -9.29 -3.88
N THR A 264 2.04 -8.64 -3.70
CA THR A 264 2.68 -7.88 -4.78
C THR A 264 3.85 -8.60 -5.44
N GLY A 265 4.35 -9.68 -4.82
CA GLY A 265 5.54 -10.38 -5.29
C GLY A 265 6.81 -9.53 -5.15
N ALA A 266 6.84 -8.60 -4.18
CA ALA A 266 7.99 -7.73 -3.97
C ALA A 266 9.24 -8.54 -3.62
N MET A 267 10.32 -8.25 -4.34
CA MET A 267 11.57 -9.01 -4.27
C MET A 267 12.55 -8.43 -3.25
N ILE A 268 12.39 -7.14 -2.93
CA ILE A 268 13.30 -6.39 -2.07
C ILE A 268 12.50 -5.72 -0.97
N SER A 269 12.82 -6.07 0.27
CA SER A 269 12.23 -5.48 1.47
C SER A 269 13.05 -5.87 2.68
N GLY A 270 13.00 -5.10 3.75
CA GLY A 270 13.76 -5.42 4.95
C GLY A 270 13.59 -4.37 6.02
N GLY A 271 14.36 -4.51 7.08
CA GLY A 271 14.33 -3.60 8.21
C GLY A 271 15.34 -3.99 9.28
N PRO A 272 15.33 -3.31 10.42
CA PRO A 272 16.20 -3.68 11.53
C PRO A 272 15.83 -5.06 12.11
N ASN A 273 16.77 -5.67 12.82
CA ASN A 273 16.65 -7.02 13.36
C ASN A 273 15.37 -7.23 14.18
N PHE A 274 14.93 -6.24 14.96
CA PHE A 274 13.71 -6.31 15.77
C PHE A 274 12.46 -6.56 14.93
N ALA A 275 12.42 -6.14 13.66
CA ALA A 275 11.24 -6.30 12.81
C ALA A 275 10.97 -7.79 12.55
N TYR A 276 12.03 -8.58 12.37
CA TYR A 276 11.94 -10.02 12.20
C TYR A 276 11.53 -10.73 13.50
N GLU A 277 12.06 -10.30 14.65
CA GLU A 277 11.61 -10.79 15.96
C GLU A 277 10.13 -10.48 16.21
N LEU A 278 9.67 -9.27 15.85
CA LEU A 278 8.28 -8.89 16.01
C LEU A 278 7.34 -9.77 15.17
N CYS A 279 7.75 -10.15 13.96
CA CYS A 279 7.03 -11.11 13.14
C CYS A 279 6.97 -12.50 13.80
N LEU A 280 8.08 -12.97 14.37
CA LEU A 280 8.14 -14.25 15.10
C LEU A 280 7.20 -14.25 16.32
N ASP A 281 7.12 -13.13 17.03
CA ASP A 281 6.33 -13.00 18.25
C ASP A 281 4.83 -12.87 17.99
N ARG A 282 4.43 -12.31 16.85
CA ARG A 282 3.04 -11.87 16.61
C ARG A 282 2.29 -12.61 15.53
N ILE A 283 2.99 -13.21 14.57
CA ILE A 283 2.34 -13.88 13.44
C ILE A 283 2.04 -15.33 13.83
N THR A 284 0.75 -15.65 13.84
CA THR A 284 0.26 -16.99 14.18
C THR A 284 0.47 -17.99 13.04
N ASP A 285 0.51 -19.28 13.36
CA ASP A 285 0.65 -20.33 12.33
C ASP A 285 -0.51 -20.37 11.34
N GLU A 286 -1.71 -19.92 11.74
CA GLU A 286 -2.85 -19.79 10.84
C GLU A 286 -2.65 -18.68 9.81
N GLU A 287 -2.16 -17.52 10.24
CA GLU A 287 -1.87 -16.39 9.35
C GLU A 287 -0.76 -16.72 8.34
N LYS A 288 0.20 -17.58 8.70
CA LYS A 288 1.28 -18.03 7.81
C LYS A 288 0.78 -18.81 6.60
N ARG A 289 -0.31 -19.59 6.73
CA ARG A 289 -0.83 -20.45 5.65
C ARG A 289 -1.28 -19.66 4.40
N GLY A 290 -1.58 -18.38 4.57
CA GLY A 290 -1.97 -17.48 3.49
C GLY A 290 -0.80 -16.81 2.76
N LEU A 291 0.45 -17.01 3.17
CA LEU A 291 1.61 -16.29 2.64
C LEU A 291 2.37 -17.08 1.56
N ASP A 292 2.85 -16.37 0.56
CA ASP A 292 3.85 -16.80 -0.42
C ASP A 292 5.00 -15.77 -0.44
N LEU A 293 6.16 -16.17 0.07
CA LEU A 293 7.37 -15.36 0.18
C LEU A 293 8.46 -15.85 -0.79
N THR A 294 8.13 -16.69 -1.77
CA THR A 294 9.10 -17.28 -2.71
C THR A 294 9.87 -16.25 -3.53
N GLN A 295 9.22 -15.12 -3.84
CA GLN A 295 9.78 -14.01 -4.61
C GLN A 295 10.71 -13.10 -3.79
N TRP A 296 10.71 -13.20 -2.45
CA TRP A 296 11.53 -12.34 -1.61
C TRP A 296 13.00 -12.75 -1.71
N GLU A 297 13.78 -12.02 -2.52
CA GLU A 297 15.19 -12.32 -2.79
C GLU A 297 16.15 -11.58 -1.86
N VAL A 298 15.82 -10.33 -1.49
CA VAL A 298 16.67 -9.48 -0.66
C VAL A 298 15.87 -9.05 0.58
N ALA A 299 16.06 -9.80 1.66
CA ALA A 299 15.57 -9.55 3.01
C ALA A 299 16.64 -8.82 3.83
N PHE A 300 16.81 -7.52 3.57
CA PHE A 300 17.89 -6.76 4.19
C PHE A 300 17.68 -6.58 5.71
N ASN A 301 18.75 -6.82 6.47
CA ASN A 301 18.77 -6.70 7.92
C ASN A 301 19.96 -5.85 8.35
N GLY A 302 19.69 -4.68 8.93
CA GLY A 302 20.73 -3.70 9.23
C GLY A 302 20.25 -2.57 10.14
N ALA A 303 21.08 -1.54 10.29
CA ALA A 303 20.89 -0.41 11.21
C ALA A 303 21.01 -0.74 12.72
N GLU A 304 21.03 -2.00 13.13
CA GLU A 304 21.32 -2.45 14.49
C GLU A 304 22.08 -3.78 14.46
N PRO A 305 22.59 -4.30 15.60
CA PRO A 305 23.27 -5.59 15.62
C PRO A 305 22.41 -6.71 15.02
N VAL A 306 22.89 -7.31 13.92
CA VAL A 306 22.22 -8.41 13.22
C VAL A 306 22.49 -9.72 13.96
N ARG A 307 21.43 -10.44 14.32
CA ARG A 307 21.54 -11.66 15.16
C ARG A 307 21.35 -12.91 14.33
N ALA A 308 22.32 -13.82 14.39
CA ALA A 308 22.25 -15.12 13.72
C ALA A 308 21.04 -15.95 14.18
N SER A 309 20.72 -15.90 15.48
CA SER A 309 19.57 -16.61 16.07
C SER A 309 18.23 -16.10 15.53
N THR A 310 18.06 -14.78 15.38
CA THR A 310 16.86 -14.18 14.77
C THR A 310 16.69 -14.67 13.33
N MET A 311 17.75 -14.61 12.52
CA MET A 311 17.69 -15.03 11.11
C MET A 311 17.34 -16.51 10.97
N ARG A 312 17.98 -17.40 11.75
CA ARG A 312 17.68 -18.84 11.72
C ARG A 312 16.22 -19.10 12.11
N ARG A 313 15.76 -18.55 13.25
CA ARG A 313 14.37 -18.72 13.72
C ARG A 313 13.34 -18.20 12.71
N PHE A 314 13.59 -17.04 12.11
CA PHE A 314 12.69 -16.47 11.11
C PHE A 314 12.66 -17.34 9.85
N ALA A 315 13.82 -17.78 9.36
CA ALA A 315 13.87 -18.67 8.20
C ALA A 315 13.10 -19.98 8.47
N ASP A 316 13.30 -20.59 9.63
CA ASP A 316 12.59 -21.81 10.02
C ASP A 316 11.08 -21.57 10.14
N ALA A 317 10.66 -20.49 10.80
CA ALA A 317 9.26 -20.18 11.06
C ALA A 317 8.44 -19.85 9.79
N PHE A 318 9.09 -19.38 8.73
CA PHE A 318 8.46 -18.99 7.47
C PHE A 318 8.91 -19.85 6.26
N ALA A 319 9.61 -20.97 6.52
CA ALA A 319 10.08 -21.89 5.48
C ALA A 319 8.92 -22.45 4.63
N GLU A 320 7.79 -22.80 5.26
CA GLU A 320 6.60 -23.29 4.56
C GLU A 320 5.94 -22.22 3.67
N CYS A 321 6.16 -20.94 3.98
CA CYS A 321 5.74 -19.82 3.14
C CYS A 321 6.69 -19.59 1.95
N GLY A 322 7.77 -20.36 1.80
CA GLY A 322 8.74 -20.22 0.72
C GLY A 322 9.89 -19.25 0.99
N PHE A 323 9.99 -18.70 2.20
CA PHE A 323 11.14 -17.88 2.60
C PHE A 323 12.39 -18.75 2.75
N ARG A 324 13.54 -18.26 2.28
CA ARG A 324 14.82 -18.99 2.31
C ARG A 324 15.84 -18.22 3.15
N PHE A 325 16.65 -18.91 3.95
CA PHE A 325 17.71 -18.29 4.76
C PHE A 325 18.69 -17.48 3.90
N GLU A 326 18.96 -17.95 2.68
CA GLU A 326 19.80 -17.30 1.68
C GLU A 326 19.26 -15.96 1.20
N SER A 327 17.98 -15.66 1.44
CA SER A 327 17.37 -14.38 1.10
C SER A 327 17.75 -13.28 2.10
N PHE A 328 18.20 -13.64 3.30
CA PHE A 328 18.70 -12.64 4.24
C PHE A 328 19.89 -11.89 3.66
N TYR A 329 19.89 -10.58 3.87
CA TYR A 329 20.95 -9.70 3.41
C TYR A 329 21.42 -8.83 4.59
N PRO A 330 22.32 -9.34 5.45
CA PRO A 330 22.95 -8.52 6.47
C PRO A 330 23.75 -7.39 5.81
N CYS A 331 23.55 -6.16 6.28
CA CYS A 331 24.27 -5.00 5.76
C CYS A 331 24.62 -4.00 6.85
N TYR A 332 25.71 -3.27 6.61
CA TYR A 332 26.21 -2.22 7.49
C TYR A 332 26.18 -0.86 6.80
N GLY A 333 25.85 0.17 7.58
CA GLY A 333 25.60 1.50 7.06
C GLY A 333 25.24 2.53 8.12
N LEU A 334 25.41 3.79 7.76
CA LEU A 334 25.15 4.97 8.59
C LEU A 334 24.93 6.21 7.72
N ALA A 335 24.22 7.19 8.27
CA ALA A 335 23.89 8.43 7.57
C ALA A 335 25.14 9.21 7.10
N GLU A 336 26.22 9.20 7.88
CA GLU A 336 27.49 9.86 7.56
C GLU A 336 28.17 9.26 6.31
N ALA A 337 27.84 8.01 5.95
CA ALA A 337 28.25 7.36 4.70
C ALA A 337 27.09 7.28 3.69
N THR A 338 26.12 8.21 3.79
CA THR A 338 24.85 8.24 3.05
C THR A 338 23.87 7.15 3.48
N LEU A 339 24.20 5.88 3.25
CA LEU A 339 23.43 4.74 3.75
C LEU A 339 24.30 3.49 3.82
N MET A 340 24.51 2.77 2.71
CA MET A 340 25.15 1.45 2.72
C MET A 340 26.67 1.56 2.57
N VAL A 341 27.41 0.85 3.43
CA VAL A 341 28.88 0.74 3.40
C VAL A 341 29.31 -0.67 3.01
N ALA A 342 28.70 -1.69 3.62
CA ALA A 342 29.02 -3.08 3.37
C ALA A 342 27.76 -3.95 3.21
N GLY A 343 27.88 -4.95 2.33
CA GLY A 343 26.87 -5.98 2.07
C GLY A 343 27.49 -7.15 1.30
N LYS A 344 26.80 -8.28 1.18
CA LYS A 344 27.23 -9.38 0.28
C LYS A 344 26.54 -9.27 -1.07
N THR A 345 26.98 -10.02 -2.08
CA THR A 345 26.16 -10.10 -3.31
C THR A 345 24.94 -10.97 -3.01
N LYS A 346 23.75 -10.64 -3.55
CA LYS A 346 22.52 -11.39 -3.20
C LYS A 346 22.56 -12.91 -3.48
N TRP A 347 23.51 -13.36 -4.31
CA TRP A 347 23.71 -14.77 -4.65
C TRP A 347 24.53 -15.54 -3.62
N GLN A 348 25.13 -14.83 -2.66
CA GLN A 348 25.91 -15.43 -1.59
C GLN A 348 25.07 -15.49 -0.31
N PRO A 349 25.04 -16.64 0.37
CA PRO A 349 24.32 -16.75 1.63
C PRO A 349 24.94 -15.84 2.70
N PRO A 350 24.14 -15.43 3.71
CA PRO A 350 24.65 -14.75 4.90
C PRO A 350 25.80 -15.53 5.55
N THR A 351 26.85 -14.83 5.94
CA THR A 351 27.97 -15.41 6.69
C THR A 351 27.65 -15.38 8.18
N VAL A 352 27.72 -16.54 8.83
CA VAL A 352 27.73 -16.64 10.29
C VAL A 352 28.97 -17.44 10.70
N LYS A 353 29.83 -16.84 11.52
CA LYS A 353 31.06 -17.45 12.03
C LYS A 353 31.09 -17.38 13.55
N SER A 354 31.67 -18.41 14.16
CA SER A 354 31.79 -18.51 15.61
C SER A 354 33.19 -18.12 16.06
N TYR A 355 33.29 -17.26 17.06
CA TYR A 355 34.55 -16.76 17.61
C TYR A 355 34.61 -16.95 19.12
N ASP A 356 35.82 -17.14 19.65
CA ASP A 356 36.10 -17.28 21.08
C ASP A 356 35.75 -15.98 21.83
N ILE A 357 34.90 -16.09 22.84
CA ILE A 357 34.35 -14.95 23.59
C ILE A 357 35.46 -14.16 24.29
N GLU A 358 36.37 -14.83 24.98
CA GLU A 358 37.45 -14.18 25.74
C GLU A 358 38.46 -13.50 24.82
N ALA A 359 38.80 -14.15 23.70
CA ALA A 359 39.66 -13.54 22.69
C ALA A 359 39.01 -12.29 22.09
N LEU A 360 37.70 -12.31 21.79
CA LEU A 360 36.98 -11.16 21.25
C LEU A 360 36.96 -9.98 22.23
N LYS A 361 36.77 -10.24 23.53
CA LYS A 361 36.90 -9.21 24.59
C LYS A 361 38.31 -8.61 24.64
N ALA A 362 39.34 -9.42 24.40
CA ALA A 362 40.73 -8.95 24.26
C ALA A 362 41.02 -8.26 22.90
N GLY A 363 40.00 -8.03 22.07
CA GLY A 363 40.10 -7.38 20.76
C GLY A 363 40.63 -8.30 19.65
N GLN A 364 40.56 -9.62 19.82
CA GLN A 364 41.05 -10.61 18.85
C GLN A 364 39.94 -11.58 18.44
N ALA A 365 39.53 -11.55 17.16
CA ALA A 365 38.55 -12.48 16.61
C ALA A 365 39.21 -13.85 16.29
N LYS A 366 39.40 -14.66 17.33
CA LYS A 366 39.94 -16.02 17.21
C LYS A 366 38.81 -16.99 16.83
N PRO A 367 38.87 -17.70 15.70
CA PRO A 367 37.84 -18.67 15.33
C PRO A 367 37.65 -19.75 16.40
N ALA A 368 36.40 -20.10 16.67
CA ALA A 368 36.01 -21.15 17.61
C ALA A 368 35.10 -22.18 16.92
N THR A 369 34.94 -23.35 17.55
CA THR A 369 34.01 -24.38 17.07
C THR A 369 32.57 -23.92 17.30
N ALA A 370 31.74 -23.93 16.25
CA ALA A 370 30.33 -23.57 16.36
C ALA A 370 29.60 -24.41 17.42
N GLY A 371 28.82 -23.75 18.28
CA GLY A 371 28.06 -24.38 19.36
C GLY A 371 28.86 -24.72 20.64
N ALA A 372 30.15 -24.38 20.70
CA ALA A 372 30.90 -24.45 21.97
C ALA A 372 30.39 -23.39 22.96
N ALA A 373 30.49 -23.66 24.27
CA ALA A 373 29.96 -22.76 25.32
C ALA A 373 30.70 -21.41 25.36
N GLU A 374 31.97 -21.43 24.99
CA GLU A 374 32.89 -20.30 24.90
C GLU A 374 32.89 -19.60 23.53
N ALA A 375 31.95 -19.94 22.63
CA ALA A 375 31.87 -19.38 21.28
C ALA A 375 30.65 -18.46 21.10
N LEU A 376 30.85 -17.34 20.39
CA LEU A 376 29.82 -16.40 19.98
C LEU A 376 29.65 -16.40 18.46
N ASP A 377 28.42 -16.60 17.99
CA ASP A 377 28.06 -16.48 16.57
C ASP A 377 27.95 -14.99 16.18
N VAL A 378 28.83 -14.53 15.29
CA VAL A 378 28.84 -13.16 14.76
C VAL A 378 28.48 -13.19 13.28
N VAL A 379 27.61 -12.27 12.86
CA VAL A 379 27.11 -12.17 11.49
C VAL A 379 28.03 -11.24 10.67
N GLY A 380 28.49 -11.72 9.52
CA GLY A 380 29.22 -10.91 8.57
C GLY A 380 28.29 -9.90 7.88
N SER A 381 28.67 -8.63 7.88
CA SER A 381 27.97 -7.54 7.18
C SER A 381 28.40 -7.42 5.72
N GLY A 382 29.25 -8.33 5.23
CA GLY A 382 29.72 -8.40 3.86
C GLY A 382 30.93 -7.51 3.54
N GLU A 383 31.11 -7.21 2.26
CA GLU A 383 32.25 -6.47 1.72
C GLU A 383 31.80 -5.06 1.28
N SER A 384 32.77 -4.17 1.02
CA SER A 384 32.49 -2.88 0.38
C SER A 384 32.46 -3.00 -1.15
N TYR A 385 31.72 -2.10 -1.82
CA TYR A 385 31.57 -2.10 -3.28
C TYR A 385 32.14 -0.83 -3.93
N LEU A 386 32.46 -0.94 -5.23
CA LEU A 386 32.93 0.17 -6.06
C LEU A 386 34.19 0.83 -5.48
N SER A 387 34.15 2.14 -5.20
CA SER A 387 35.25 2.93 -4.63
C SER A 387 35.18 3.03 -3.10
N HIS A 388 34.28 2.31 -2.42
CA HIS A 388 34.26 2.28 -0.97
C HIS A 388 35.39 1.42 -0.43
N GLU A 389 36.20 2.04 0.43
CA GLU A 389 37.26 1.40 1.20
C GLU A 389 36.85 1.38 2.67
N VAL A 390 36.95 0.20 3.28
CA VAL A 390 36.79 0.01 4.73
C VAL A 390 38.15 -0.36 5.31
N ALA A 391 38.58 0.40 6.31
CA ALA A 391 39.78 0.12 7.09
C ALA A 391 39.38 -0.11 8.55
N ILE A 392 40.06 -1.04 9.21
CA ILE A 392 39.96 -1.21 10.66
C ILE A 392 41.18 -0.54 11.27
N VAL A 393 40.96 0.44 12.15
CA VAL A 393 42.02 1.29 12.69
C VAL A 393 41.92 1.33 14.20
N ASP A 394 43.03 1.17 14.89
CA ASP A 394 43.06 1.35 16.34
C ASP A 394 42.72 2.82 16.69
N PRO A 395 41.63 3.09 17.45
CA PRO A 395 41.09 4.44 17.59
C PRO A 395 42.00 5.40 18.38
N GLU A 396 42.98 4.88 19.12
CA GLU A 396 43.92 5.67 19.94
C GLU A 396 45.24 5.89 19.19
N SER A 397 45.87 4.82 18.72
CA SER A 397 47.17 4.88 18.04
C SER A 397 47.07 5.27 16.56
N LEU A 398 45.87 5.18 15.97
CA LEU A 398 45.58 5.45 14.56
C LEU A 398 46.30 4.52 13.58
N VAL A 399 46.78 3.37 14.08
CA VAL A 399 47.48 2.34 13.30
C VAL A 399 46.44 1.39 12.68
N PRO A 400 46.52 1.06 11.38
CA PRO A 400 45.68 0.03 10.78
C PRO A 400 45.84 -1.32 11.48
N CYS A 401 44.72 -1.93 11.81
CA CYS A 401 44.65 -3.26 12.43
C CYS A 401 44.78 -4.36 11.36
N PRO A 402 45.53 -5.45 11.63
CA PRO A 402 45.52 -6.62 10.76
C PRO A 402 44.17 -7.34 10.81
N ASP A 403 43.94 -8.25 9.86
CA ASP A 403 42.77 -9.14 9.86
C ASP A 403 42.54 -9.79 11.24
N ARG A 404 41.26 -9.91 11.61
CA ARG A 404 40.78 -10.44 12.89
C ARG A 404 41.22 -9.67 14.14
N ARG A 405 41.81 -8.48 14.01
CA ARG A 405 41.99 -7.56 15.14
C ARG A 405 40.84 -6.56 15.16
N VAL A 406 40.21 -6.40 16.32
CA VAL A 406 39.12 -5.44 16.50
C VAL A 406 39.70 -4.02 16.59
N GLY A 407 39.13 -3.11 15.81
CA GLY A 407 39.42 -1.68 15.85
C GLY A 407 38.20 -0.88 15.42
N GLU A 408 38.35 0.43 15.28
CA GLU A 408 37.33 1.33 14.75
C GLU A 408 37.19 1.14 13.24
N ILE A 409 35.94 1.09 12.77
CA ILE A 409 35.61 1.01 11.35
C ILE A 409 35.76 2.41 10.74
N TRP A 410 36.65 2.55 9.78
CA TRP A 410 36.90 3.78 9.03
C TRP A 410 36.47 3.59 7.59
N VAL A 411 35.75 4.56 7.03
CA VAL A 411 35.15 4.46 5.70
C VAL A 411 35.64 5.59 4.81
N LYS A 412 36.01 5.26 3.57
CA LYS A 412 36.43 6.22 2.55
C LYS A 412 35.73 5.91 1.24
N GLY A 413 35.28 6.95 0.53
CA GLY A 413 34.61 6.80 -0.77
C GLY A 413 33.63 7.92 -1.05
N GLU A 414 33.06 7.94 -2.26
CA GLU A 414 32.22 9.05 -2.74
C GLU A 414 30.83 9.15 -2.06
N SER A 415 30.42 8.13 -1.29
CA SER A 415 29.20 8.23 -0.45
C SER A 415 29.44 8.86 0.91
N VAL A 416 30.69 9.14 1.28
CA VAL A 416 30.97 9.85 2.54
C VAL A 416 30.41 11.27 2.44
N ALA A 417 29.56 11.63 3.39
CA ALA A 417 28.88 12.91 3.44
C ALA A 417 29.88 14.08 3.56
N GLN A 418 29.45 15.29 3.22
CA GLN A 418 30.33 16.48 3.23
C GLN A 418 30.73 16.93 4.65
N GLY A 419 30.04 16.43 5.67
CA GLY A 419 30.26 16.77 7.07
C GLY A 419 28.96 16.97 7.84
N TYR A 420 29.07 17.65 8.98
CA TYR A 420 27.94 18.10 9.78
C TYR A 420 27.69 19.60 9.56
N TRP A 421 26.42 19.96 9.33
CA TRP A 421 25.99 21.33 9.11
C TRP A 421 26.42 22.26 10.26
N LYS A 422 27.11 23.36 9.92
CA LYS A 422 27.62 24.40 10.85
C LYS A 422 28.45 23.85 12.03
N ARG A 423 29.18 22.75 11.82
CA ARG A 423 30.05 22.12 12.83
C ARG A 423 31.40 21.74 12.22
N GLU A 424 32.17 22.73 11.80
CA GLU A 424 33.41 22.55 11.05
C GLU A 424 34.45 21.74 11.84
N ALA A 425 34.65 22.05 13.13
CA ALA A 425 35.62 21.34 13.97
C ALA A 425 35.28 19.84 14.12
N LEU A 426 34.00 19.53 14.41
CA LEU A 426 33.53 18.16 14.51
C LEU A 426 33.57 17.44 13.16
N SER A 427 33.28 18.15 12.06
CA SER A 427 33.36 17.61 10.71
C SER A 427 34.80 17.26 10.35
N GLN A 428 35.76 18.12 10.69
CA GLN A 428 37.17 17.85 10.47
C GLN A 428 37.65 16.64 11.29
N GLU A 429 37.25 16.53 12.56
CA GLU A 429 37.58 15.39 13.41
C GLU A 429 37.00 14.06 12.88
N THR A 430 35.78 14.10 12.35
CA THR A 430 35.02 12.90 11.99
C THR A 430 35.27 12.45 10.55
N PHE A 431 35.37 13.37 9.58
CA PHE A 431 35.40 13.07 8.14
C PHE A 431 36.78 13.21 7.49
N ALA A 432 37.77 13.77 8.20
CA ALA A 432 39.11 14.02 7.67
C ALA A 432 40.21 13.23 8.40
N ALA A 433 39.86 12.07 8.97
CA ALA A 433 40.80 11.26 9.72
C ALA A 433 41.86 10.63 8.81
N ARG A 434 43.07 10.47 9.33
CA ARG A 434 44.20 9.84 8.62
C ARG A 434 44.89 8.83 9.50
N THR A 435 45.34 7.74 8.91
CA THR A 435 46.13 6.71 9.61
C THR A 435 47.53 7.24 9.91
N THR A 436 48.29 6.53 10.76
CA THR A 436 49.71 6.86 11.03
C THR A 436 50.58 6.88 9.77
N GLU A 437 50.16 6.18 8.72
CA GLU A 437 50.85 6.13 7.42
C GLU A 437 50.45 7.28 6.49
N GLY A 438 49.49 8.12 6.89
CA GLY A 438 48.99 9.28 6.13
C GLY A 438 47.83 8.99 5.18
N ASP A 439 47.36 7.74 5.11
CA ASP A 439 46.25 7.35 4.26
C ASP A 439 44.91 7.96 4.74
N GLY A 440 44.03 8.30 3.80
CA GLY A 440 42.78 9.03 4.02
C GLY A 440 42.60 10.23 3.07
N PRO A 441 41.59 11.09 3.30
CA PRO A 441 40.78 11.17 4.51
C PRO A 441 39.75 10.02 4.64
N TYR A 442 39.51 9.61 5.87
CA TYR A 442 38.50 8.63 6.26
C TYR A 442 37.42 9.28 7.15
N LEU A 443 36.20 8.76 7.03
CA LEU A 443 35.12 8.88 8.00
C LEU A 443 35.38 7.92 9.16
N ARG A 444 35.49 8.45 10.38
CA ARG A 444 35.44 7.69 11.64
C ARG A 444 33.99 7.41 12.00
N THR A 445 33.56 6.16 11.92
CA THR A 445 32.15 5.82 12.20
C THR A 445 31.85 5.80 13.70
N GLY A 446 32.87 5.63 14.54
CA GLY A 446 32.73 5.35 15.96
C GLY A 446 32.23 3.92 16.27
N ASP A 447 32.06 3.08 15.24
CA ASP A 447 31.69 1.68 15.38
C ASP A 447 32.95 0.80 15.38
N LEU A 448 32.91 -0.30 16.12
CA LEU A 448 33.98 -1.27 16.27
C LEU A 448 33.68 -2.50 15.42
N GLY A 449 34.72 -3.07 14.82
CA GLY A 449 34.63 -4.29 14.04
C GLY A 449 35.98 -4.84 13.65
N PHE A 450 35.97 -5.91 12.87
CA PHE A 450 37.16 -6.52 12.29
C PHE A 450 36.85 -7.06 10.88
N VAL A 451 37.90 -7.30 10.10
CA VAL A 451 37.80 -8.00 8.81
C VAL A 451 38.27 -9.44 8.96
N ASP A 452 37.53 -10.39 8.40
CA ASP A 452 37.93 -11.80 8.32
C ASP A 452 37.54 -12.39 6.96
N GLU A 453 38.54 -12.85 6.20
CA GLU A 453 38.38 -13.36 4.83
C GLU A 453 37.71 -12.35 3.88
N GLY A 454 37.99 -11.05 4.08
CA GLY A 454 37.47 -9.96 3.26
C GLY A 454 36.14 -9.36 3.73
N GLU A 455 35.41 -10.03 4.63
CA GLU A 455 34.12 -9.54 5.14
C GLU A 455 34.27 -8.74 6.44
N LEU A 456 33.45 -7.71 6.58
CA LEU A 456 33.33 -6.88 7.78
C LEU A 456 32.41 -7.53 8.82
N PHE A 457 32.89 -7.66 10.05
CA PHE A 457 32.12 -8.09 11.22
C PHE A 457 32.05 -6.95 12.22
N VAL A 458 30.84 -6.43 12.46
CA VAL A 458 30.60 -5.34 13.40
C VAL A 458 30.46 -5.93 14.81
N THR A 459 31.27 -5.46 15.75
CA THR A 459 31.28 -5.95 17.14
C THR A 459 30.60 -5.00 18.11
N GLY A 460 30.55 -3.70 17.82
CA GLY A 460 29.87 -2.74 18.69
C GLY A 460 30.14 -1.28 18.38
N ARG A 461 30.02 -0.43 19.40
CA ARG A 461 30.25 1.02 19.28
C ARG A 461 31.22 1.49 20.35
N LEU A 462 32.21 2.28 19.96
CA LEU A 462 33.30 2.72 20.83
C LEU A 462 32.80 3.46 22.08
N LYS A 463 31.79 4.32 21.93
CA LYS A 463 31.19 5.10 23.04
C LYS A 463 30.27 4.29 23.96
N ASP A 464 29.82 3.12 23.51
CA ASP A 464 28.96 2.24 24.28
C ASP A 464 29.77 1.13 24.98
N LEU A 465 31.06 0.97 24.65
CA LEU A 465 31.91 -0.10 25.17
C LEU A 465 32.02 -0.01 26.70
N ILE A 466 31.70 -1.11 27.39
CA ILE A 466 31.81 -1.22 28.85
C ILE A 466 33.20 -1.76 29.18
N ILE A 467 33.98 -1.04 30.00
CA ILE A 467 35.33 -1.46 30.38
C ILE A 467 35.35 -1.69 31.89
N ILE A 468 35.42 -2.96 32.29
CA ILE A 468 35.43 -3.34 33.72
C ILE A 468 36.69 -4.15 33.97
N ARG A 469 37.51 -3.71 34.94
CA ARG A 469 38.80 -4.35 35.31
C ARG A 469 39.78 -4.52 34.14
N GLY A 470 39.71 -3.64 33.14
CA GLY A 470 40.59 -3.67 31.97
C GLY A 470 40.17 -4.66 30.87
N ALA A 471 39.02 -5.33 31.00
CA ALA A 471 38.41 -6.13 29.96
C ALA A 471 37.27 -5.36 29.26
N ASN A 472 37.17 -5.53 27.94
CA ASN A 472 36.11 -4.93 27.15
C ASN A 472 34.88 -5.83 27.14
N HIS A 473 33.72 -5.25 27.40
CA HIS A 473 32.42 -5.91 27.33
C HIS A 473 31.51 -5.12 26.40
N TYR A 474 30.99 -5.80 25.39
CA TYR A 474 30.04 -5.20 24.47
C TYR A 474 28.64 -5.26 25.09
N PRO A 475 27.93 -4.12 25.26
CA PRO A 475 26.61 -4.12 25.88
C PRO A 475 25.62 -5.07 25.22
N GLN A 476 25.60 -5.11 23.89
CA GLN A 476 24.70 -6.00 23.12
C GLN A 476 24.93 -7.49 23.39
N ASP A 477 26.15 -7.92 23.70
CA ASP A 477 26.45 -9.33 23.99
C ASP A 477 25.96 -9.69 25.40
N ILE A 478 26.10 -8.76 26.34
CA ILE A 478 25.52 -8.87 27.68
C ILE A 478 23.99 -8.89 27.58
N GLU A 479 23.40 -7.97 26.83
CA GLU A 479 21.96 -7.89 26.58
C GLU A 479 21.44 -9.20 25.98
N LEU A 480 22.11 -9.76 24.97
CA LEU A 480 21.77 -11.06 24.40
C LEU A 480 21.84 -12.19 25.43
N THR A 481 22.90 -12.22 26.23
CA THR A 481 23.05 -13.23 27.29
C THR A 481 21.97 -13.12 28.36
N VAL A 482 21.61 -11.89 28.74
CA VAL A 482 20.49 -11.64 29.66
C VAL A 482 19.20 -12.17 29.04
N GLU A 483 18.91 -11.82 27.79
CA GLU A 483 17.71 -12.26 27.08
C GLU A 483 17.63 -13.80 26.94
N ASP A 484 18.77 -14.49 26.77
CA ASP A 484 18.84 -15.95 26.63
C ASP A 484 18.88 -16.71 27.96
N SER A 485 19.15 -16.02 29.08
CA SER A 485 19.30 -16.65 30.39
C SER A 485 18.00 -17.27 30.93
N HIS A 486 16.83 -16.79 30.51
CA HIS A 486 15.55 -17.31 30.99
C HIS A 486 14.40 -17.11 29.99
N PRO A 487 13.51 -18.10 29.76
CA PRO A 487 12.42 -18.01 28.78
C PRO A 487 11.43 -16.85 28.97
N SER A 488 11.27 -16.37 30.20
CA SER A 488 10.37 -15.24 30.53
C SER A 488 10.94 -13.86 30.17
N LEU A 489 12.18 -13.76 29.68
CA LEU A 489 12.82 -12.51 29.31
C LEU A 489 12.55 -12.20 27.82
N PRO A 490 11.87 -11.08 27.50
CA PRO A 490 11.65 -10.64 26.13
C PRO A 490 12.95 -10.33 25.40
N LYS A 491 13.04 -10.72 24.13
CA LYS A 491 14.17 -10.43 23.26
C LYS A 491 14.21 -8.94 22.84
N SER A 492 15.39 -8.45 22.48
CA SER A 492 15.66 -7.07 22.01
C SER A 492 15.06 -5.96 22.90
N SER A 493 15.07 -6.19 24.22
CA SER A 493 14.37 -5.33 25.20
C SER A 493 15.16 -5.12 26.50
N GLY A 494 16.48 -5.28 26.42
CA GLY A 494 17.42 -5.00 27.49
C GLY A 494 18.39 -3.87 27.16
N ALA A 495 19.01 -3.28 28.18
CA ALA A 495 20.16 -2.40 28.07
C ALA A 495 21.19 -2.76 29.16
N ALA A 496 22.44 -2.98 28.74
CA ALA A 496 23.58 -3.05 29.64
C ALA A 496 24.26 -1.67 29.69
N VAL A 497 24.45 -1.14 30.90
CA VAL A 497 25.05 0.18 31.13
C VAL A 497 26.02 0.15 32.31
N THR A 498 26.92 1.13 32.42
CA THR A 498 27.81 1.29 33.58
C THR A 498 27.44 2.50 34.44
N ILE A 499 27.68 2.35 35.75
CA ILE A 499 27.61 3.43 36.75
C ILE A 499 28.93 3.55 37.52
N GLY A 500 29.24 4.74 38.02
CA GLY A 500 30.52 5.07 38.70
C GLY A 500 31.39 6.03 37.88
N GLU A 501 32.40 6.61 38.55
CA GLU A 501 33.47 7.44 37.97
C GLU A 501 34.84 6.87 38.40
N ASP A 502 35.91 7.16 37.65
CA ASP A 502 37.31 6.92 38.02
C ASP A 502 37.67 5.49 38.48
N GLY A 503 37.52 4.51 37.58
CA GLY A 503 38.10 3.17 37.73
C GLY A 503 37.29 2.15 38.54
N GLU A 504 36.13 2.54 39.08
CA GLU A 504 35.14 1.64 39.70
C GLU A 504 33.84 1.56 38.89
N GLU A 505 33.93 1.37 37.57
CA GLU A 505 32.73 1.13 36.75
C GLU A 505 32.06 -0.19 37.15
N LYS A 506 30.75 -0.10 37.41
CA LYS A 506 29.90 -1.22 37.83
C LYS A 506 28.81 -1.47 36.78
N LEU A 507 28.65 -2.73 36.38
CA LEU A 507 27.63 -3.15 35.42
C LEU A 507 26.23 -3.06 36.04
N VAL A 508 25.32 -2.42 35.32
CA VAL A 508 23.87 -2.42 35.59
C VAL A 508 23.15 -3.00 34.39
N VAL A 509 22.32 -4.00 34.64
CA VAL A 509 21.46 -4.60 33.63
C VAL A 509 20.04 -4.07 33.81
N LEU A 510 19.48 -3.50 32.75
CA LEU A 510 18.09 -3.06 32.68
C LEU A 510 17.36 -3.98 31.70
N GLN A 511 16.35 -4.71 32.15
CA GLN A 511 15.68 -5.70 31.32
C GLN A 511 14.18 -5.59 31.49
N GLU A 512 13.45 -5.44 30.38
CA GLU A 512 11.99 -5.52 30.42
C GLU A 512 11.52 -6.94 30.73
N MET A 513 10.37 -7.07 31.41
CA MET A 513 9.77 -8.36 31.73
C MET A 513 8.60 -8.71 30.79
N GLY A 514 8.40 -10.00 30.53
CA GLY A 514 7.21 -10.50 29.85
C GLY A 514 5.90 -10.23 30.62
N ARG A 515 4.76 -10.36 29.95
CA ARG A 515 3.41 -10.01 30.51
C ARG A 515 2.85 -11.04 31.53
N GLN A 516 3.68 -11.94 32.07
CA GLN A 516 3.26 -12.99 33.01
C GLN A 516 3.06 -12.41 34.43
N ARG A 517 2.00 -12.82 35.15
CA ARG A 517 1.63 -12.25 36.47
C ARG A 517 2.49 -12.77 37.63
N ASP A 518 2.88 -14.03 37.57
CA ASP A 518 3.64 -14.71 38.63
C ASP A 518 5.02 -15.11 38.10
N LEU A 519 5.82 -14.10 37.80
CA LEU A 519 7.20 -14.30 37.37
C LEU A 519 8.06 -14.70 38.60
N PRO A 520 8.83 -15.80 38.52
CA PRO A 520 9.72 -16.21 39.59
C PRO A 520 10.98 -15.31 39.60
N PHE A 521 10.84 -14.06 40.07
CA PHE A 521 11.90 -13.06 39.99
C PHE A 521 13.23 -13.49 40.61
N GLU A 522 13.21 -14.32 41.67
CA GLU A 522 14.44 -14.90 42.24
C GLU A 522 15.12 -15.87 41.27
N GLU A 523 14.36 -16.79 40.65
CA GLU A 523 14.88 -17.73 39.65
C GLU A 523 15.42 -17.00 38.42
N ILE A 524 14.69 -15.98 37.93
CA ILE A 524 15.10 -15.18 36.79
C ILE A 524 16.35 -14.35 37.13
N LEU A 525 16.39 -13.74 38.31
CA LEU A 525 17.56 -13.00 38.79
C LEU A 525 18.79 -13.92 38.87
N ASP A 526 18.65 -15.10 39.45
CA ASP A 526 19.74 -16.06 39.60
C ASP A 526 20.21 -16.56 38.24
N ALA A 527 19.30 -16.83 37.31
CA ALA A 527 19.63 -17.18 35.94
C ALA A 527 20.42 -16.07 35.23
N VAL A 528 19.95 -14.81 35.31
CA VAL A 528 20.66 -13.66 34.72
C VAL A 528 22.05 -13.50 35.33
N ARG A 529 22.16 -13.52 36.67
CA ARG A 529 23.45 -13.38 37.37
C ARG A 529 24.42 -14.50 36.99
N HIS A 530 23.93 -15.73 36.97
CA HIS A 530 24.71 -16.91 36.63
C HIS A 530 25.24 -16.83 35.20
N HIS A 531 24.37 -16.62 34.21
CA HIS A 531 24.75 -16.59 32.80
C HIS A 531 25.65 -15.40 32.49
N VAL A 532 25.33 -14.20 32.99
CA VAL A 532 26.17 -13.02 32.76
C VAL A 532 27.55 -13.20 33.38
N THR A 533 27.65 -13.75 34.59
CA THR A 533 28.96 -13.99 35.22
C THR A 533 29.72 -15.11 34.50
N ALA A 534 29.06 -16.20 34.12
CA ALA A 534 29.70 -17.35 33.48
C ALA A 534 30.21 -17.03 32.07
N ILE A 535 29.48 -16.22 31.30
CA ILE A 535 29.80 -15.89 29.90
C ILE A 535 30.63 -14.61 29.81
N HIS A 536 30.34 -13.60 30.65
CA HIS A 536 30.99 -12.29 30.56
C HIS A 536 32.14 -12.09 31.54
N ASP A 537 32.34 -12.97 32.52
CA ASP A 537 33.30 -12.81 33.64
C ASP A 537 33.12 -11.49 34.41
N VAL A 538 31.89 -10.95 34.39
CA VAL A 538 31.49 -9.74 35.10
C VAL A 538 30.21 -10.02 35.87
N ALA A 539 30.24 -9.74 37.17
CA ALA A 539 29.05 -9.76 38.00
C ALA A 539 28.31 -8.41 37.88
N PRO A 540 27.01 -8.40 37.51
CA PRO A 540 26.19 -7.19 37.62
C PRO A 540 26.18 -6.67 39.05
N ALA A 541 26.34 -5.36 39.23
CA ALA A 541 26.15 -4.69 40.51
C ALA A 541 24.67 -4.38 40.78
N ALA A 542 23.87 -4.24 39.72
CA ALA A 542 22.42 -4.17 39.81
C ALA A 542 21.75 -4.83 38.60
N ILE A 543 20.58 -5.42 38.83
CA ILE A 543 19.68 -5.94 37.80
C ILE A 543 18.31 -5.34 38.06
N VAL A 544 17.80 -4.58 37.10
CA VAL A 544 16.55 -3.84 37.21
C VAL A 544 15.58 -4.40 36.18
N PHE A 545 14.56 -5.06 36.68
CA PHE A 545 13.45 -5.56 35.89
C PHE A 545 12.42 -4.46 35.69
N LEU A 546 12.33 -3.99 34.46
CA LEU A 546 11.46 -2.90 34.04
C LEU A 546 10.09 -3.44 33.65
N ARG A 547 9.07 -2.57 33.74
CA ARG A 547 7.79 -2.84 33.10
C ARG A 547 8.02 -3.00 31.60
N PRO A 548 7.33 -3.94 30.94
CA PRO A 548 7.39 -4.06 29.49
C PRO A 548 7.13 -2.72 28.77
N ASN A 549 7.91 -2.44 27.73
CA ASN A 549 7.91 -1.26 26.86
C ASN A 549 8.08 0.10 27.57
N THR A 550 8.91 0.13 28.60
CA THR A 550 9.31 1.36 29.28
C THR A 550 10.78 1.71 29.09
N ILE A 551 11.56 0.83 28.44
CA ILE A 551 12.95 1.08 28.11
C ILE A 551 13.05 2.13 26.99
N PRO A 552 13.89 3.17 27.14
CA PRO A 552 14.11 4.17 26.10
C PRO A 552 14.56 3.57 24.75
N LYS A 553 13.78 3.84 23.68
CA LYS A 553 14.05 3.43 22.29
C LYS A 553 13.96 4.62 21.33
N THR A 554 14.68 4.57 20.22
CA THR A 554 14.60 5.52 19.10
C THR A 554 13.31 5.31 18.28
N SER A 555 12.98 6.25 17.38
CA SER A 555 11.83 6.10 16.46
C SER A 555 11.94 4.92 15.50
N SER A 556 13.15 4.35 15.33
CA SER A 556 13.42 3.15 14.54
C SER A 556 13.58 1.89 15.39
N GLY A 557 13.22 1.92 16.69
CA GLY A 557 13.23 0.74 17.57
C GLY A 557 14.53 0.50 18.36
N LYS A 558 15.65 1.15 18.02
CA LYS A 558 16.96 0.93 18.67
C LYS A 558 16.99 1.37 20.13
N ILE A 559 17.63 0.60 21.02
CA ILE A 559 17.82 0.93 22.45
C ILE A 559 18.68 2.20 22.63
N GLN A 560 18.25 3.12 23.49
CA GLN A 560 18.98 4.34 23.82
C GLN A 560 19.75 4.18 25.15
N ARG A 561 20.89 3.46 25.13
CA ARG A 561 21.65 3.09 26.35
C ARG A 561 22.00 4.26 27.28
N HIS A 562 22.46 5.38 26.73
CA HIS A 562 22.73 6.59 27.54
C HIS A 562 21.46 7.13 28.21
N ALA A 563 20.33 7.19 27.50
CA ALA A 563 19.06 7.61 28.10
C ALA A 563 18.60 6.62 29.18
N CYS A 564 18.84 5.31 29.00
CA CYS A 564 18.58 4.30 30.04
C CYS A 564 19.43 4.54 31.29
N ARG A 565 20.74 4.80 31.12
CA ARG A 565 21.67 5.14 32.21
C ARG A 565 21.25 6.41 32.95
N ASP A 566 20.95 7.47 32.21
CA ASP A 566 20.54 8.76 32.79
C ASP A 566 19.23 8.63 33.58
N GLN A 567 18.27 7.86 33.05
CA GLN A 567 17.01 7.59 33.76
C GLN A 567 17.20 6.68 34.97
N TYR A 568 18.11 5.72 34.93
CA TYR A 568 18.48 4.89 36.09
C TYR A 568 19.07 5.76 37.20
N LEU A 569 20.08 6.57 36.89
CA LEU A 569 20.72 7.48 37.86
C LEU A 569 19.74 8.51 38.43
N ALA A 570 18.78 8.96 37.63
CA ALA A 570 17.75 9.90 38.06
C ALA A 570 16.57 9.24 38.81
N GLY A 571 16.54 7.91 38.96
CA GLY A 571 15.43 7.18 39.60
C GLY A 571 14.09 7.29 38.83
N LYS A 572 14.14 7.45 37.50
CA LYS A 572 12.96 7.71 36.64
C LYS A 572 12.46 6.47 35.89
N LEU A 573 13.10 5.32 36.08
CA LEU A 573 12.71 4.07 35.41
C LEU A 573 11.46 3.44 36.05
N ASN A 574 10.66 2.75 35.22
CA ASN A 574 9.46 2.05 35.67
C ASN A 574 9.79 0.64 36.17
N VAL A 575 10.30 0.55 37.40
CA VAL A 575 10.79 -0.70 38.00
C VAL A 575 9.64 -1.61 38.48
N VAL A 576 9.74 -2.91 38.20
CA VAL A 576 8.87 -3.99 38.71
C VAL A 576 9.57 -4.78 39.80
N ALA A 577 10.85 -5.06 39.61
CA ALA A 577 11.73 -5.62 40.61
C ALA A 577 13.14 -5.10 40.37
N GLU A 578 13.91 -4.90 41.42
CA GLU A 578 15.32 -4.52 41.31
C GLU A 578 16.12 -5.24 42.36
N TRP A 579 17.31 -5.66 41.96
CA TRP A 579 18.31 -6.23 42.82
C TRP A 579 19.58 -5.41 42.73
N SER A 580 20.21 -5.12 43.87
CA SER A 580 21.52 -4.49 43.96
C SER A 580 22.45 -5.32 44.85
N LEU A 581 23.75 -5.20 44.61
CA LEU A 581 24.78 -5.80 45.45
C LEU A 581 24.83 -5.06 46.80
N GLY A 582 24.06 -5.53 47.77
CA GLY A 582 23.99 -4.99 49.13
C GLY A 582 22.57 -4.95 49.71
N ASP A 583 21.56 -4.68 48.88
CA ASP A 583 20.17 -4.49 49.33
C ASP A 583 19.25 -5.69 49.06
N GLY A 584 19.74 -6.70 48.31
CA GLY A 584 18.96 -7.89 47.97
C GLY A 584 17.91 -7.62 46.89
N LEU A 585 17.03 -8.59 46.62
CA LEU A 585 15.97 -8.45 45.62
C LEU A 585 14.77 -7.73 46.26
N SER A 586 14.39 -6.60 45.69
CA SER A 586 13.17 -5.88 46.05
C SER A 586 12.17 -6.00 44.92
N VAL A 587 10.98 -6.53 45.23
CA VAL A 587 9.88 -6.68 44.27
C VAL A 587 8.84 -5.59 44.55
N HIS A 588 8.65 -4.69 43.59
CA HIS A 588 7.72 -3.58 43.66
C HIS A 588 6.29 -4.04 43.31
N ARG A 589 5.69 -4.85 44.19
CA ARG A 589 4.24 -5.18 44.10
C ARG A 589 3.42 -3.93 44.40
N LYS A 590 2.46 -3.58 43.52
CA LYS A 590 1.49 -2.51 43.80
C LYS A 590 0.78 -2.78 45.13
N ARG A 591 1.15 -2.04 46.19
CA ARG A 591 0.32 -1.81 47.38
C ARG A 591 -0.90 -1.00 46.94
N GLY A 592 -2.00 -1.71 46.67
CA GLY A 592 -3.30 -1.11 46.34
C GLY A 592 -4.06 -0.51 47.53
N SER A 593 -3.54 -0.53 48.76
CA SER A 593 -4.33 -0.18 49.96
C SER A 593 -4.04 1.18 50.59
N ASP A 594 -2.85 1.77 50.48
CA ASP A 594 -2.49 2.89 51.38
C ASP A 594 -2.73 4.30 50.80
N ARG A 595 -3.19 4.41 49.54
CA ARG A 595 -3.43 5.72 48.88
C ARG A 595 -4.87 6.22 48.98
N ILE A 596 -5.80 5.40 49.47
CA ILE A 596 -7.23 5.75 49.62
C ILE A 596 -7.49 6.48 50.95
N GLU A 597 -6.68 6.28 51.99
CA GLU A 597 -6.88 6.95 53.28
C GLU A 597 -6.28 8.36 53.35
N ARG A 598 -5.20 8.67 52.61
CA ARG A 598 -4.60 10.02 52.63
C ARG A 598 -5.33 11.06 51.77
N ARG A 599 -6.14 10.66 50.78
CA ARG A 599 -6.94 11.59 49.96
C ARG A 599 -8.28 12.00 50.59
N LYS A 600 -8.69 11.37 51.69
CA LYS A 600 -9.90 11.76 52.44
C LYS A 600 -9.71 12.96 53.37
N ALA A 601 -8.50 13.51 53.50
CA ALA A 601 -8.19 14.58 54.45
C ALA A 601 -7.97 15.98 53.84
N GLU A 602 -7.92 16.15 52.51
CA GLU A 602 -7.57 17.46 51.89
C GLU A 602 -8.63 18.02 50.92
N ALA A 603 -9.83 17.43 50.86
CA ALA A 603 -10.91 17.94 50.01
C ALA A 603 -11.90 18.83 50.81
N GLN A 604 -11.44 19.97 51.32
CA GLN A 604 -12.32 21.06 51.75
C GLN A 604 -11.66 22.44 51.48
N GLN A 605 -11.84 22.96 50.26
CA GLN A 605 -12.17 24.37 50.01
C GLN A 605 -12.53 24.59 48.53
N PRO A 606 -13.51 25.45 48.21
CA PRO A 606 -14.03 25.61 46.86
C PRO A 606 -13.29 26.74 46.11
N ALA A 607 -12.83 26.45 44.89
CA ALA A 607 -12.40 27.47 43.94
C ALA A 607 -13.42 27.56 42.79
N ALA A 608 -13.79 28.80 42.46
CA ALA A 608 -14.86 29.16 41.54
C ALA A 608 -14.60 28.72 40.10
N ALA A 609 -15.67 28.29 39.42
CA ALA A 609 -15.68 27.88 38.02
C ALA A 609 -15.70 29.10 37.07
N PRO A 610 -14.99 29.06 35.94
CA PRO A 610 -15.41 29.76 34.73
C PRO A 610 -16.48 28.92 33.99
N ALA A 611 -17.40 29.61 33.34
CA ALA A 611 -18.54 29.03 32.65
C ALA A 611 -18.12 28.04 31.54
N VAL A 612 -18.65 26.82 31.62
CA VAL A 612 -18.48 25.75 30.64
C VAL A 612 -19.73 25.70 29.76
N GLN A 613 -19.53 25.76 28.44
CA GLN A 613 -20.55 25.45 27.44
C GLN A 613 -21.02 23.99 27.62
N GLU A 614 -22.33 23.74 27.49
CA GLU A 614 -22.94 22.43 27.71
C GLU A 614 -22.32 21.32 26.85
N GLU A 615 -21.46 20.48 27.44
CA GLU A 615 -20.97 19.24 26.85
C GLU A 615 -22.04 18.13 26.91
N ARG A 616 -22.29 17.48 25.78
CA ARG A 616 -23.08 16.23 25.69
C ARG A 616 -22.45 15.17 26.59
N LYS A 617 -23.25 14.57 27.48
CA LYS A 617 -22.80 13.44 28.32
C LYS A 617 -22.62 12.17 27.46
N PRO A 618 -21.50 11.44 27.61
CA PRO A 618 -21.26 10.17 26.91
C PRO A 618 -22.32 9.11 27.23
N SER A 619 -22.65 8.27 26.26
CA SER A 619 -23.67 7.22 26.43
C SER A 619 -23.16 6.11 27.35
N GLY A 620 -24.00 5.60 28.26
CA GLY A 620 -23.60 4.56 29.23
C GLY A 620 -23.09 3.27 28.55
N SER A 621 -23.61 2.94 27.37
CA SER A 621 -23.21 1.76 26.60
C SER A 621 -21.85 1.88 25.91
N THR A 622 -21.47 3.09 25.46
CA THR A 622 -20.14 3.32 24.85
C THR A 622 -19.05 3.17 25.89
N ILE A 623 -19.23 3.84 27.04
CA ILE A 623 -18.31 3.77 28.16
C ILE A 623 -18.08 2.31 28.57
N GLU A 624 -19.14 1.53 28.68
CA GLU A 624 -19.05 0.12 29.11
C GLU A 624 -18.28 -0.74 28.10
N ARG A 625 -18.58 -0.63 26.80
CA ARG A 625 -17.92 -1.41 25.73
C ARG A 625 -16.47 -0.98 25.49
N THR A 626 -16.18 0.32 25.48
CA THR A 626 -14.81 0.83 25.38
C THR A 626 -13.98 0.41 26.59
N MET A 627 -14.53 0.57 27.81
CA MET A 627 -13.83 0.13 29.02
C MET A 627 -13.69 -1.39 29.10
N LYS A 628 -14.59 -2.17 28.49
CA LYS A 628 -14.45 -3.62 28.36
C LYS A 628 -13.21 -3.96 27.52
N ILE A 629 -13.03 -3.36 26.36
CA ILE A 629 -11.84 -3.60 25.50
C ILE A 629 -10.56 -3.12 26.18
N VAL A 630 -10.59 -1.92 26.77
CA VAL A 630 -9.46 -1.42 27.56
C VAL A 630 -9.12 -2.39 28.70
N ARG A 631 -10.11 -2.98 29.37
CA ARG A 631 -9.91 -3.99 30.43
C ARG A 631 -9.49 -5.35 29.89
N GLU A 632 -9.93 -5.76 28.71
CA GLU A 632 -9.52 -7.01 28.07
C GLU A 632 -8.04 -6.97 27.68
N VAL A 633 -7.59 -5.84 27.13
CA VAL A 633 -6.19 -5.63 26.76
C VAL A 633 -5.32 -5.34 27.99
N ALA A 634 -5.75 -4.45 28.89
CA ALA A 634 -4.98 -4.08 30.09
C ALA A 634 -5.05 -5.11 31.22
N LYS A 635 -6.03 -6.01 31.21
CA LYS A 635 -6.28 -7.06 32.20
C LYS A 635 -6.36 -6.50 33.63
N GLU A 636 -5.58 -7.04 34.58
CA GLU A 636 -5.62 -6.63 35.99
C GLU A 636 -5.18 -5.17 36.21
N ARG A 637 -4.44 -4.59 35.25
CA ARG A 637 -3.96 -3.20 35.30
C ARG A 637 -5.08 -2.17 35.21
N ALA A 638 -6.25 -2.56 34.67
CA ALA A 638 -7.44 -1.71 34.55
C ALA A 638 -8.57 -2.06 35.54
N SER A 639 -8.31 -2.92 36.54
CA SER A 639 -9.31 -3.34 37.55
C SER A 639 -9.90 -2.17 38.37
N ALA A 640 -9.13 -1.08 38.53
CA ALA A 640 -9.56 0.18 39.14
C ALA A 640 -9.60 1.37 38.16
N ALA A 641 -9.53 1.10 36.85
CA ALA A 641 -9.51 2.17 35.83
C ALA A 641 -10.87 2.87 35.77
N THR A 642 -10.80 4.19 35.87
CA THR A 642 -11.92 5.12 35.69
C THR A 642 -11.74 5.87 34.37
N LEU A 643 -12.73 6.65 33.95
CA LEU A 643 -12.59 7.51 32.78
C LEU A 643 -11.40 8.47 32.88
N GLU A 644 -11.04 8.93 34.08
CA GLU A 644 -9.88 9.82 34.29
C GLU A 644 -8.52 9.11 34.29
N THR A 645 -8.50 7.80 34.10
CA THR A 645 -7.24 7.04 34.16
C THR A 645 -6.43 7.26 32.89
N GLU A 646 -5.24 7.83 33.03
CA GLU A 646 -4.26 7.92 31.94
C GLU A 646 -3.88 6.52 31.42
N ILE A 647 -3.97 6.33 30.10
CA ILE A 647 -3.55 5.12 29.40
C ILE A 647 -2.05 4.89 29.58
N THR A 648 -1.27 5.96 29.55
CA THR A 648 0.18 5.96 29.81
C THR A 648 0.50 5.55 31.25
N ALA A 649 -0.30 5.96 32.23
CA ALA A 649 -0.11 5.60 33.64
C ALA A 649 -0.52 4.15 33.97
N MET A 650 -1.26 3.47 33.08
CA MET A 650 -1.58 2.04 33.20
C MET A 650 -0.41 1.11 32.83
N GLY A 651 0.71 1.68 32.35
CA GLY A 651 1.88 0.90 31.93
C GLY A 651 1.57 0.08 30.68
N LEU A 652 0.79 0.66 29.76
CA LEU A 652 0.42 0.04 28.50
C LEU A 652 1.46 0.33 27.40
N ASP A 653 1.79 -0.76 26.75
CA ASP A 653 2.32 -0.89 25.41
C ASP A 653 2.17 0.25 24.41
N SER A 654 3.15 0.60 23.56
CA SER A 654 2.79 1.23 22.27
C SER A 654 1.95 0.28 21.41
N LEU A 655 2.14 -1.03 21.55
CA LEU A 655 1.45 -2.06 20.79
C LEU A 655 0.17 -2.53 21.48
N GLU A 656 0.09 -2.58 22.82
CA GLU A 656 -1.18 -2.74 23.58
C GLU A 656 -2.13 -1.56 23.36
N ARG A 657 -1.61 -0.34 23.21
CA ARG A 657 -2.42 0.80 22.81
C ARG A 657 -3.02 0.61 21.43
N MET A 658 -2.24 0.06 20.51
CA MET A 658 -2.72 -0.30 19.18
C MET A 658 -3.67 -1.49 19.19
N GLU A 659 -3.51 -2.45 20.11
CA GLU A 659 -4.47 -3.54 20.34
C GLU A 659 -5.81 -3.00 20.88
N ILE A 660 -5.77 -2.00 21.78
CA ILE A 660 -6.98 -1.29 22.23
C ILE A 660 -7.64 -0.61 21.04
N VAL A 661 -6.89 0.16 20.24
CA VAL A 661 -7.40 0.82 19.03
C VAL A 661 -8.02 -0.18 18.07
N ALA A 662 -7.31 -1.26 17.73
CA ALA A 662 -7.79 -2.30 16.81
C ALA A 662 -9.04 -3.00 17.37
N GLY A 663 -9.05 -3.35 18.66
CA GLY A 663 -10.23 -3.96 19.30
C GLY A 663 -11.42 -3.01 19.33
N LEU A 664 -11.21 -1.70 19.46
CA LEU A 664 -12.25 -0.69 19.39
C LEU A 664 -12.78 -0.51 17.96
N GLU A 665 -11.92 -0.49 16.95
CA GLU A 665 -12.32 -0.48 15.54
C GLU A 665 -13.13 -1.72 15.16
N ASP A 666 -12.71 -2.90 15.63
CA ASP A 666 -13.40 -4.17 15.38
C ASP A 666 -14.77 -4.23 16.11
N GLU A 667 -14.87 -3.70 17.33
CA GLU A 667 -16.10 -3.72 18.15
C GLU A 667 -17.14 -2.68 17.71
N PHE A 668 -16.70 -1.48 17.35
CA PHE A 668 -17.60 -0.37 17.03
C PHE A 668 -17.79 -0.15 15.54
N GLY A 669 -16.94 -0.74 14.69
CA GLY A 669 -16.91 -0.48 13.26
C GLY A 669 -16.28 0.88 12.94
N GLY A 670 -15.63 0.99 11.78
CA GLY A 670 -14.90 2.20 11.38
C GLY A 670 -13.40 2.13 11.68
N ARG A 671 -12.70 3.25 11.46
CA ARG A 671 -11.25 3.36 11.67
C ARG A 671 -10.94 4.66 12.39
N PHE A 672 -10.01 4.62 13.33
CA PHE A 672 -9.41 5.83 13.85
C PHE A 672 -8.40 6.36 12.84
N SER A 673 -8.41 7.67 12.62
CA SER A 673 -7.27 8.31 11.98
C SER A 673 -6.03 8.16 12.87
N GLU A 674 -4.83 8.20 12.28
CA GLU A 674 -3.57 8.18 13.05
C GLU A 674 -3.56 9.30 14.12
N GLU A 675 -4.24 10.40 13.82
CA GLU A 675 -4.41 11.59 14.65
C GLU A 675 -5.28 11.31 15.88
N ALA A 676 -6.41 10.62 15.68
CA ALA A 676 -7.30 10.20 16.76
C ALA A 676 -6.58 9.23 17.72
N ILE A 677 -5.81 8.28 17.20
CA ILE A 677 -5.03 7.32 17.99
C ILE A 677 -3.98 8.04 18.85
N ILE A 678 -3.30 9.03 18.28
CA ILE A 678 -2.26 9.80 18.97
C ILE A 678 -2.86 10.68 20.09
N GLY A 679 -4.13 11.09 19.98
CA GLY A 679 -4.83 11.93 20.96
C GLY A 679 -5.35 11.20 22.21
N MET A 680 -5.38 9.86 22.21
CA MET A 680 -5.93 9.06 23.32
C MET A 680 -4.96 8.98 24.51
N ASN A 681 -5.05 9.94 25.43
CA ASN A 681 -4.18 9.96 26.62
C ASN A 681 -4.83 9.34 27.86
N THR A 682 -6.14 9.46 28.01
CA THR A 682 -6.95 8.90 29.11
C THR A 682 -8.03 7.96 28.61
N CYS A 683 -8.59 7.10 29.47
CA CYS A 683 -9.76 6.30 29.14
C CYS A 683 -10.95 7.17 28.66
N ARG A 684 -11.09 8.39 29.19
CA ARG A 684 -12.04 9.40 28.73
C ARG A 684 -11.74 9.83 27.30
N ASP A 685 -10.48 10.07 26.96
CA ASP A 685 -10.09 10.42 25.59
C ASP A 685 -10.33 9.25 24.63
N VAL A 686 -10.19 8.01 25.08
CA VAL A 686 -10.54 6.82 24.26
C VAL A 686 -12.04 6.75 24.04
N VAL A 687 -12.84 6.89 25.10
CA VAL A 687 -14.30 6.91 24.99
C VAL A 687 -14.74 8.06 24.09
N ARG A 688 -14.14 9.25 24.27
CA ARG A 688 -14.41 10.42 23.44
C ARG A 688 -14.02 10.16 21.99
N ALA A 689 -12.85 9.59 21.74
CA ALA A 689 -12.41 9.24 20.39
C ALA A 689 -13.32 8.19 19.76
N VAL A 690 -13.77 7.18 20.51
CA VAL A 690 -14.76 6.20 20.04
C VAL A 690 -16.07 6.93 19.70
N GLU A 691 -16.55 7.83 20.55
CA GLU A 691 -17.74 8.64 20.30
C GLU A 691 -17.58 9.66 19.16
N GLU A 692 -16.38 10.16 18.90
CA GLU A 692 -16.07 11.17 17.88
C GLU A 692 -15.77 10.54 16.51
N HIS A 693 -15.11 9.39 16.48
CA HIS A 693 -14.56 8.78 15.26
C HIS A 693 -15.16 7.42 14.89
N LEU A 694 -15.74 6.68 15.85
CA LEU A 694 -16.33 5.35 15.59
C LEU A 694 -17.85 5.28 15.81
N LEU A 695 -18.41 6.14 16.67
CA LEU A 695 -19.81 6.11 17.10
C LEU A 695 -20.57 7.43 16.89
N SER A 696 -19.92 8.48 16.40
CA SER A 696 -20.62 9.74 16.15
C SER A 696 -21.67 9.54 15.06
N GLU A 697 -22.94 9.63 15.46
CA GLU A 697 -24.03 10.08 14.57
C GLU A 697 -23.92 11.59 14.26
N GLY A 698 -22.77 12.21 14.52
CA GLY A 698 -22.42 13.56 14.09
C GLY A 698 -21.31 13.47 13.06
N GLY A 699 -21.60 13.88 11.84
CA GLY A 699 -20.62 13.98 10.76
C GLY A 699 -19.38 14.83 11.12
N PRO A 700 -18.45 15.01 10.17
CA PRO A 700 -17.20 15.76 10.38
C PRO A 700 -17.48 17.10 11.07
N ALA A 701 -16.51 17.58 11.89
CA ALA A 701 -16.46 18.98 12.33
C ALA A 701 -16.91 19.87 11.17
N GLU A 702 -17.74 20.89 11.42
CA GLU A 702 -18.25 21.82 10.39
C GLU A 702 -17.07 22.34 9.57
N ARG A 703 -16.70 21.57 8.55
CA ARG A 703 -16.08 22.01 7.33
C ARG A 703 -17.04 23.09 6.90
N GLU A 704 -16.56 24.31 6.81
CA GLU A 704 -17.29 25.36 6.13
C GLU A 704 -17.82 24.71 4.86
N VAL A 705 -19.15 24.58 4.77
CA VAL A 705 -19.77 23.87 3.66
C VAL A 705 -19.51 24.81 2.50
N LEU A 706 -18.40 24.57 1.79
CA LEU A 706 -17.95 25.43 0.72
C LEU A 706 -18.99 25.31 -0.37
N PRO A 707 -19.19 26.32 -1.22
CA PRO A 707 -20.09 26.18 -2.34
C PRO A 707 -19.89 24.88 -3.12
N GLY A 708 -18.67 24.34 -3.23
CA GLY A 708 -18.42 23.04 -3.85
C GLY A 708 -18.99 21.80 -3.14
N ASP A 709 -19.33 21.88 -1.86
CA ASP A 709 -19.83 20.77 -1.04
C ASP A 709 -21.35 20.60 -1.11
N TYR A 710 -22.08 21.66 -1.46
CA TYR A 710 -23.55 21.67 -1.52
C TYR A 710 -24.11 22.28 -2.81
N GLN A 711 -23.32 23.04 -3.54
CA GLN A 711 -23.63 23.49 -4.90
C GLN A 711 -22.82 22.64 -5.86
N PHE A 712 -23.43 21.58 -6.39
CA PHE A 712 -22.78 20.65 -7.31
C PHE A 712 -22.09 21.34 -8.50
N SER A 713 -22.61 22.49 -8.96
CA SER A 713 -21.99 23.30 -10.02
C SER A 713 -20.59 23.85 -9.66
N GLN A 714 -20.25 23.85 -8.38
CA GLN A 714 -18.97 24.28 -7.83
C GLN A 714 -18.18 23.11 -7.25
N SER A 715 -18.68 21.87 -7.35
CA SER A 715 -17.97 20.70 -6.80
C SER A 715 -16.66 20.52 -7.57
N PRO A 716 -15.55 20.17 -6.90
CA PRO A 716 -14.27 19.93 -7.57
C PRO A 716 -14.39 18.91 -8.71
N GLU A 717 -15.21 17.88 -8.55
CA GLU A 717 -15.46 16.84 -9.55
C GLU A 717 -16.18 17.42 -10.78
N TYR A 718 -17.23 18.22 -10.57
CA TYR A 718 -17.97 18.84 -11.67
C TYR A 718 -17.14 19.92 -12.37
N LEU A 719 -16.41 20.76 -11.61
CA LEU A 719 -15.53 21.77 -12.17
C LEU A 719 -14.39 21.14 -12.98
N LYS A 720 -13.83 20.02 -12.52
CA LYS A 720 -12.83 19.22 -13.28
C LYS A 720 -13.42 18.64 -14.55
N LEU A 721 -14.64 18.09 -14.51
CA LEU A 721 -15.34 17.66 -15.72
C LEU A 721 -15.54 18.83 -16.69
N ARG A 722 -15.98 19.99 -16.18
CA ARG A 722 -16.21 21.19 -17.00
C ARG A 722 -14.93 21.75 -17.58
N SER A 723 -13.81 21.72 -16.86
CA SER A 723 -12.51 22.15 -17.38
C SER A 723 -12.01 21.20 -18.47
N SER A 724 -12.13 19.88 -18.27
CA SER A 724 -11.79 18.88 -19.30
C SER A 724 -12.64 19.04 -20.56
N LEU A 725 -13.96 19.27 -20.42
CA LEU A 725 -14.84 19.53 -21.56
C LEU A 725 -14.48 20.84 -22.30
N LYS A 726 -14.20 21.92 -21.57
CA LYS A 726 -13.75 23.20 -22.16
C LYS A 726 -12.42 23.07 -22.88
N LEU A 727 -11.47 22.30 -22.32
CA LEU A 727 -10.17 22.07 -22.94
C LEU A 727 -10.33 21.31 -24.27
N ALA A 728 -11.15 20.27 -24.30
CA ALA A 728 -11.49 19.55 -25.54
C ALA A 728 -12.14 20.49 -26.58
N GLU A 729 -13.14 21.28 -26.18
CA GLU A 729 -13.79 22.27 -27.05
C GLU A 729 -12.78 23.29 -27.62
N SER A 730 -11.84 23.78 -26.79
CA SER A 730 -10.81 24.74 -27.20
C SER A 730 -9.78 24.17 -28.18
N ALA A 731 -9.54 22.85 -28.13
CA ALA A 731 -8.70 22.13 -29.08
C ALA A 731 -9.43 21.80 -30.40
N GLY A 732 -10.66 22.30 -30.59
CA GLY A 732 -11.51 22.00 -31.74
C GLY A 732 -12.10 20.58 -31.71
N LEU A 733 -12.01 19.90 -30.57
CA LEU A 733 -12.54 18.54 -30.39
C LEU A 733 -13.98 18.63 -29.86
N THR A 734 -14.95 18.23 -30.68
CA THR A 734 -16.34 18.11 -30.24
C THR A 734 -16.51 16.92 -29.32
N ASN A 735 -17.27 17.07 -28.23
CA ASN A 735 -17.65 15.97 -27.36
C ASN A 735 -18.38 14.89 -28.20
N PRO A 736 -17.79 13.70 -28.37
CA PRO A 736 -18.39 12.66 -29.21
C PRO A 736 -19.57 11.97 -28.49
N TYR A 737 -19.64 12.12 -27.16
CA TYR A 737 -20.68 11.57 -26.30
C TYR A 737 -21.93 12.46 -26.26
N PHE A 738 -23.10 11.85 -26.04
CA PHE A 738 -24.42 12.52 -26.07
C PHE A 738 -24.85 13.07 -27.44
N THR A 739 -24.30 12.53 -28.52
CA THR A 739 -24.78 12.80 -29.88
C THR A 739 -26.28 12.48 -29.99
N GLN A 740 -27.07 13.39 -30.55
CA GLN A 740 -28.52 13.23 -30.68
C GLN A 740 -28.87 12.46 -31.95
N HIS A 741 -29.60 11.36 -31.78
CA HIS A 741 -30.09 10.50 -32.86
C HIS A 741 -31.57 10.81 -33.13
N GLU A 742 -31.92 11.12 -34.39
CA GLU A 742 -33.26 11.57 -34.81
C GLU A 742 -34.11 10.42 -35.38
N GLY A 743 -34.16 9.27 -34.69
CA GLY A 743 -34.97 8.13 -35.11
C GLY A 743 -34.51 6.77 -34.56
N VAL A 744 -35.03 5.69 -35.15
CA VAL A 744 -34.58 4.33 -34.83
C VAL A 744 -33.11 4.19 -35.19
N THR A 745 -32.32 3.67 -34.26
CA THR A 745 -30.87 3.51 -34.42
C THR A 745 -30.52 2.04 -34.69
N ASN A 746 -30.17 1.73 -35.94
CA ASN A 746 -29.79 0.39 -36.40
C ASN A 746 -28.43 0.44 -37.12
N ASP A 747 -28.31 -0.13 -38.33
CA ASP A 747 -27.16 0.07 -39.24
C ASP A 747 -27.06 1.49 -39.79
N ARG A 748 -28.14 2.28 -39.65
CA ARG A 748 -28.19 3.70 -39.96
C ARG A 748 -28.69 4.51 -38.78
N THR A 749 -28.38 5.80 -38.84
CA THR A 749 -28.95 6.81 -37.95
C THR A 749 -28.96 8.18 -38.62
N VAL A 750 -29.85 9.05 -38.18
CA VAL A 750 -29.87 10.48 -38.55
C VAL A 750 -29.31 11.29 -37.39
N ILE A 751 -28.32 12.15 -37.66
CA ILE A 751 -27.69 13.05 -36.69
C ILE A 751 -27.57 14.43 -37.35
N GLY A 752 -28.19 15.45 -36.76
CA GLY A 752 -28.20 16.81 -37.33
C GLY A 752 -28.83 16.85 -38.72
N GLY A 753 -29.91 16.10 -38.94
CA GLY A 753 -30.60 15.96 -40.23
C GLY A 753 -29.83 15.23 -41.34
N LYS A 754 -28.63 14.70 -41.09
CA LYS A 754 -27.83 13.90 -42.04
C LYS A 754 -27.81 12.44 -41.64
N GLU A 755 -27.86 11.55 -42.63
CA GLU A 755 -27.80 10.09 -42.41
C GLU A 755 -26.35 9.58 -42.34
N TYR A 756 -26.10 8.64 -41.44
CA TYR A 756 -24.80 8.00 -41.18
C TYR A 756 -24.94 6.47 -41.12
N ILE A 757 -23.91 5.76 -41.56
CA ILE A 757 -23.72 4.33 -41.24
C ILE A 757 -23.36 4.25 -39.76
N ASN A 758 -24.04 3.42 -39.00
CA ASN A 758 -24.00 3.47 -37.55
C ASN A 758 -23.47 2.19 -36.91
N TRP A 759 -22.36 2.34 -36.18
CA TRP A 759 -21.69 1.24 -35.48
C TRP A 759 -21.82 1.35 -33.95
N CYS A 760 -22.66 2.26 -33.47
CA CYS A 760 -22.88 2.52 -32.04
C CYS A 760 -24.16 1.89 -31.50
N SER A 761 -24.86 1.08 -32.31
CA SER A 761 -26.10 0.42 -31.88
C SER A 761 -25.81 -0.95 -31.29
N TYR A 762 -26.32 -1.18 -30.07
CA TYR A 762 -26.36 -2.50 -29.46
C TYR A 762 -27.56 -3.35 -29.93
N ASN A 763 -28.34 -2.84 -30.89
CA ASN A 763 -29.52 -3.49 -31.45
C ASN A 763 -29.13 -4.58 -32.45
N TYR A 764 -28.46 -5.63 -31.96
CA TYR A 764 -27.80 -6.65 -32.77
C TYR A 764 -28.71 -7.30 -33.82
N LEU A 765 -29.99 -7.51 -33.50
CA LEU A 765 -30.97 -8.14 -34.41
C LEU A 765 -31.97 -7.16 -35.03
N ALA A 766 -31.72 -5.86 -34.90
CA ALA A 766 -32.55 -4.76 -35.39
C ALA A 766 -33.99 -4.69 -34.82
N MET A 767 -34.23 -5.28 -33.64
CA MET A 767 -35.56 -5.45 -33.05
C MET A 767 -36.28 -4.16 -32.63
N SER A 768 -35.56 -3.16 -32.13
CA SER A 768 -36.21 -1.92 -31.66
C SER A 768 -36.98 -1.14 -32.75
N GLY A 769 -36.67 -1.40 -34.03
CA GLY A 769 -37.34 -0.81 -35.18
C GLY A 769 -38.36 -1.71 -35.87
N GLU A 770 -38.53 -2.95 -35.41
CA GLU A 770 -39.33 -3.94 -36.11
C GLU A 770 -40.84 -3.66 -35.97
N PRO A 771 -41.62 -3.68 -37.07
CA PRO A 771 -43.06 -3.39 -37.04
C PRO A 771 -43.84 -4.23 -36.02
N ASP A 772 -43.60 -5.55 -35.99
CA ASP A 772 -44.30 -6.48 -35.09
C ASP A 772 -44.02 -6.18 -33.61
N VAL A 773 -42.77 -5.79 -33.29
CA VAL A 773 -42.36 -5.41 -31.92
C VAL A 773 -43.00 -4.08 -31.52
N GLN A 774 -43.06 -3.11 -32.44
CA GLN A 774 -43.70 -1.83 -32.19
C GLN A 774 -45.22 -1.95 -32.01
N GLU A 775 -45.87 -2.81 -32.79
CA GLU A 775 -47.30 -3.09 -32.67
C GLU A 775 -47.61 -3.74 -31.31
N ALA A 776 -46.89 -4.79 -30.94
CA ALA A 776 -47.06 -5.43 -29.62
C ALA A 776 -46.85 -4.44 -28.46
N THR A 777 -45.91 -3.50 -28.62
CA THR A 777 -45.66 -2.44 -27.63
C THR A 777 -46.86 -1.50 -27.52
N ARG A 778 -47.41 -1.01 -28.63
CA ARG A 778 -48.60 -0.13 -28.65
C ARG A 778 -49.81 -0.81 -28.02
N ASP A 779 -50.10 -2.05 -28.42
CA ASP A 779 -51.20 -2.84 -27.89
C ASP A 779 -51.11 -3.02 -26.37
N SER A 780 -49.88 -3.23 -25.86
CA SER A 780 -49.66 -3.36 -24.42
C SER A 780 -49.94 -2.08 -23.65
N VAL A 781 -49.61 -0.92 -24.23
CA VAL A 781 -49.87 0.39 -23.64
C VAL A 781 -51.36 0.68 -23.63
N ASP A 782 -52.05 0.42 -24.75
CA ASP A 782 -53.50 0.61 -24.85
C ASP A 782 -54.26 -0.28 -23.85
N ARG A 783 -53.76 -1.49 -23.59
CA ARG A 783 -54.40 -2.46 -22.69
C ARG A 783 -54.03 -2.30 -21.21
N TYR A 784 -52.77 -2.06 -20.90
CA TYR A 784 -52.24 -2.12 -19.52
C TYR A 784 -51.70 -0.78 -19.00
N GLY A 785 -51.67 0.25 -19.85
CA GLY A 785 -51.08 1.55 -19.54
C GLY A 785 -49.56 1.58 -19.66
N THR A 786 -48.97 2.71 -19.31
CA THR A 786 -47.53 2.99 -19.48
C THR A 786 -46.67 2.60 -18.28
N SER A 787 -47.27 2.26 -17.13
CA SER A 787 -46.56 1.97 -15.87
C SER A 787 -47.29 0.94 -15.02
N VAL A 788 -46.54 0.27 -14.15
CA VAL A 788 -47.06 -0.65 -13.13
C VAL A 788 -47.14 -0.01 -11.73
N SER A 789 -46.75 1.26 -11.61
CA SER A 789 -46.89 2.14 -10.43
C SER A 789 -46.10 1.77 -9.16
N ALA A 790 -45.82 0.50 -8.87
CA ALA A 790 -45.03 0.07 -7.72
C ALA A 790 -44.30 -1.27 -7.98
N SER A 791 -43.69 -1.84 -6.94
CA SER A 791 -43.10 -3.17 -7.03
C SER A 791 -44.17 -4.25 -7.24
N ARG A 792 -43.77 -5.36 -7.88
CA ARG A 792 -44.72 -6.44 -8.19
C ARG A 792 -45.19 -7.19 -6.94
N LEU A 793 -44.39 -7.19 -5.88
CA LEU A 793 -44.75 -7.81 -4.60
C LEU A 793 -45.93 -7.07 -3.94
N VAL A 794 -45.97 -5.74 -4.07
CA VAL A 794 -46.98 -4.90 -3.42
C VAL A 794 -48.20 -4.66 -4.31
N SER A 795 -47.98 -4.38 -5.61
CA SER A 795 -49.04 -4.00 -6.55
C SER A 795 -49.57 -5.14 -7.41
N GLY A 796 -48.99 -6.34 -7.29
CA GLY A 796 -49.26 -7.48 -8.15
C GLY A 796 -48.55 -7.39 -9.51
N GLU A 797 -48.69 -8.44 -10.33
CA GLU A 797 -48.08 -8.51 -11.65
C GLU A 797 -49.11 -8.57 -12.78
N LYS A 798 -48.70 -8.18 -13.99
CA LYS A 798 -49.51 -8.32 -15.21
C LYS A 798 -49.20 -9.68 -15.86
N PRO A 799 -50.15 -10.30 -16.58
CA PRO A 799 -49.92 -11.58 -17.27
C PRO A 799 -48.67 -11.56 -18.16
N LEU A 800 -48.43 -10.43 -18.83
CA LEU A 800 -47.30 -10.20 -19.70
C LEU A 800 -45.93 -10.40 -19.04
N HIS A 801 -45.79 -10.10 -17.74
CA HIS A 801 -44.52 -10.33 -17.03
C HIS A 801 -44.21 -11.82 -16.90
N ARG A 802 -45.22 -12.64 -16.54
CA ARG A 802 -45.06 -14.09 -16.43
C ARG A 802 -44.87 -14.74 -17.79
N GLU A 803 -45.58 -14.27 -18.82
CA GLU A 803 -45.35 -14.71 -20.20
C GLU A 803 -43.90 -14.45 -20.65
N LEU A 804 -43.35 -13.28 -20.33
CA LEU A 804 -41.96 -12.95 -20.63
C LEU A 804 -40.97 -13.83 -19.85
N GLU A 805 -41.14 -13.98 -18.54
CA GLU A 805 -40.29 -14.83 -17.69
C GLU A 805 -40.27 -16.28 -18.20
N GLN A 806 -41.44 -16.85 -18.53
CA GLN A 806 -41.55 -18.18 -19.10
C GLN A 806 -40.91 -18.28 -20.49
N ALA A 807 -41.06 -17.24 -21.32
CA ALA A 807 -40.47 -17.22 -22.65
C ALA A 807 -38.93 -17.18 -22.60
N ILE A 808 -38.35 -16.41 -21.66
CA ILE A 808 -36.91 -16.34 -21.39
C ILE A 808 -36.40 -17.70 -20.89
N ALA A 809 -37.02 -18.24 -19.84
CA ALA A 809 -36.64 -19.54 -19.27
C ALA A 809 -36.69 -20.64 -20.34
N GLY A 810 -37.77 -20.69 -21.13
CA GLY A 810 -37.92 -21.65 -22.23
C GLY A 810 -37.00 -21.42 -23.43
N PHE A 811 -36.52 -20.20 -23.66
CA PHE A 811 -35.53 -19.93 -24.72
C PHE A 811 -34.14 -20.38 -24.31
N LEU A 812 -33.72 -20.08 -23.08
CA LEU A 812 -32.43 -20.51 -22.52
C LEU A 812 -32.40 -22.01 -22.17
N GLY A 813 -33.55 -22.61 -21.86
CA GLY A 813 -33.67 -24.01 -21.47
C GLY A 813 -33.52 -24.26 -19.96
N VAL A 814 -33.90 -23.29 -19.12
CA VAL A 814 -33.89 -23.39 -17.65
C VAL A 814 -35.31 -23.40 -17.08
N GLU A 815 -35.45 -23.56 -15.77
CA GLU A 815 -36.75 -23.83 -15.14
C GLU A 815 -37.65 -22.60 -14.95
N ASP A 816 -37.08 -21.47 -14.51
CA ASP A 816 -37.83 -20.23 -14.32
C ASP A 816 -36.92 -19.01 -14.52
N ALA A 817 -37.52 -17.84 -14.57
CA ALA A 817 -36.80 -16.57 -14.67
C ALA A 817 -37.51 -15.47 -13.86
N ILE A 818 -36.74 -14.43 -13.55
CA ILE A 818 -37.22 -13.18 -12.97
C ILE A 818 -36.73 -12.02 -13.82
N VAL A 819 -37.62 -11.08 -14.14
CA VAL A 819 -37.26 -9.86 -14.87
C VAL A 819 -37.23 -8.64 -13.95
N MET A 820 -36.24 -7.77 -14.18
CA MET A 820 -35.97 -6.56 -13.42
C MET A 820 -35.83 -5.35 -14.37
N VAL A 821 -35.91 -4.13 -13.82
CA VAL A 821 -36.04 -2.89 -14.62
C VAL A 821 -34.74 -2.42 -15.29
N GLY A 822 -33.57 -2.82 -14.79
CA GLY A 822 -32.28 -2.42 -15.36
C GLY A 822 -31.29 -3.57 -15.40
N GLY A 823 -30.63 -3.78 -16.55
CA GLY A 823 -29.64 -4.85 -16.71
C GLY A 823 -28.42 -4.66 -15.79
N HIS A 824 -27.86 -3.44 -15.70
CA HIS A 824 -26.74 -3.15 -14.80
C HIS A 824 -27.10 -3.45 -13.33
N ALA A 825 -28.25 -2.92 -12.90
CA ALA A 825 -28.77 -3.09 -11.54
C ALA A 825 -29.13 -4.54 -11.20
N THR A 826 -29.37 -5.41 -12.20
CA THR A 826 -29.59 -6.85 -11.97
C THR A 826 -28.35 -7.50 -11.36
N ASN A 827 -27.14 -7.27 -11.89
CA ASN A 827 -25.90 -7.80 -11.30
C ASN A 827 -25.68 -7.23 -9.89
N GLU A 828 -25.82 -5.91 -9.72
CA GLU A 828 -25.66 -5.23 -8.44
C GLU A 828 -26.59 -5.81 -7.36
N SER A 829 -27.89 -5.93 -7.69
CA SER A 829 -28.89 -6.39 -6.75
C SER A 829 -28.80 -7.89 -6.48
N VAL A 830 -28.38 -8.73 -7.43
CA VAL A 830 -28.39 -10.19 -7.26
C VAL A 830 -27.11 -10.64 -6.55
N ILE A 831 -25.95 -10.18 -7.02
CA ILE A 831 -24.66 -10.51 -6.38
C ILE A 831 -24.61 -9.88 -4.98
N GLY A 832 -24.99 -8.61 -4.86
CA GLY A 832 -25.01 -7.88 -3.59
C GLY A 832 -25.97 -8.44 -2.55
N HIS A 833 -26.94 -9.26 -2.96
CA HIS A 833 -27.95 -9.85 -2.09
C HIS A 833 -27.72 -11.33 -1.78
N MET A 834 -27.21 -12.10 -2.75
CA MET A 834 -27.00 -13.54 -2.57
C MET A 834 -25.74 -13.89 -1.79
N TYR A 835 -24.74 -13.02 -1.78
CA TYR A 835 -23.44 -13.25 -1.16
C TYR A 835 -23.16 -12.21 -0.09
N GLY A 836 -22.33 -12.58 0.90
CA GLY A 836 -22.04 -11.74 2.06
C GLY A 836 -20.64 -11.94 2.65
N PRO A 837 -20.34 -11.26 3.77
CA PRO A 837 -19.13 -11.55 4.54
C PRO A 837 -19.00 -13.04 4.86
N GLY A 838 -17.83 -13.62 4.61
CA GLY A 838 -17.55 -15.06 4.76
C GLY A 838 -17.76 -15.91 3.50
N ASP A 839 -18.23 -15.31 2.40
CA ASP A 839 -18.25 -15.92 1.06
C ASP A 839 -17.09 -15.38 0.20
N LEU A 840 -16.78 -16.08 -0.90
CA LEU A 840 -15.76 -15.69 -1.88
C LEU A 840 -16.38 -15.54 -3.28
N ILE A 841 -16.01 -14.46 -3.97
CA ILE A 841 -16.36 -14.25 -5.38
C ILE A 841 -15.08 -14.20 -6.22
N LEU A 842 -14.95 -15.16 -7.12
CA LEU A 842 -13.93 -15.23 -8.16
C LEU A 842 -14.52 -14.69 -9.46
N HIS A 843 -13.89 -13.68 -10.04
CA HIS A 843 -14.38 -13.12 -11.30
C HIS A 843 -13.23 -12.82 -12.27
N ASP A 844 -13.55 -12.78 -13.56
CA ASP A 844 -12.57 -12.46 -14.60
C ASP A 844 -12.02 -11.03 -14.46
N ALA A 845 -10.73 -10.82 -14.69
CA ALA A 845 -10.08 -9.51 -14.59
C ALA A 845 -10.71 -8.42 -15.46
N LEU A 846 -11.32 -8.78 -16.60
CA LEU A 846 -11.99 -7.86 -17.52
C LEU A 846 -13.51 -7.80 -17.33
N SER A 847 -14.03 -8.37 -16.24
CA SER A 847 -15.47 -8.34 -15.92
C SER A 847 -16.04 -6.93 -15.94
N HIS A 848 -17.22 -6.79 -16.54
CA HIS A 848 -17.96 -5.56 -16.65
C HIS A 848 -18.23 -4.92 -15.27
N ASN A 849 -18.28 -3.58 -15.23
CA ASN A 849 -18.39 -2.83 -13.98
C ASN A 849 -19.58 -3.27 -13.11
N SER A 850 -20.71 -3.67 -13.69
CA SER A 850 -21.89 -4.13 -12.94
C SER A 850 -21.61 -5.36 -12.06
N ILE A 851 -20.78 -6.30 -12.53
CA ILE A 851 -20.33 -7.45 -11.73
C ILE A 851 -19.46 -6.96 -10.58
N VAL A 852 -18.49 -6.09 -10.87
CA VAL A 852 -17.56 -5.55 -9.87
C VAL A 852 -18.30 -4.75 -8.77
N GLN A 853 -19.28 -3.93 -9.13
CA GLN A 853 -20.11 -3.20 -8.17
C GLN A 853 -20.96 -4.17 -7.33
N GLY A 854 -21.57 -5.19 -7.95
CA GLY A 854 -22.29 -6.23 -7.22
C GLY A 854 -21.39 -6.95 -6.19
N CYS A 855 -20.16 -7.30 -6.58
CA CYS A 855 -19.19 -7.89 -5.65
C CYS A 855 -18.88 -6.94 -4.49
N LYS A 856 -18.65 -5.65 -4.75
CA LYS A 856 -18.38 -4.65 -3.70
C LYS A 856 -19.54 -4.49 -2.74
N LEU A 857 -20.77 -4.40 -3.27
CA LEU A 857 -21.99 -4.24 -2.49
C LEU A 857 -22.32 -5.48 -1.63
N SER A 858 -21.85 -6.67 -2.04
CA SER A 858 -22.06 -7.91 -1.28
C SER A 858 -21.29 -7.94 0.05
N GLY A 859 -20.14 -7.26 0.15
CA GLY A 859 -19.22 -7.42 1.28
C GLY A 859 -18.51 -8.78 1.36
N ALA A 860 -18.67 -9.65 0.36
CA ALA A 860 -17.91 -10.89 0.22
C ALA A 860 -16.44 -10.61 -0.15
N THR A 861 -15.55 -11.55 0.18
CA THR A 861 -14.16 -11.48 -0.26
C THR A 861 -14.13 -11.63 -1.79
N ARG A 862 -13.44 -10.72 -2.48
CA ARG A 862 -13.38 -10.68 -3.94
C ARG A 862 -11.95 -10.96 -4.41
N ARG A 863 -11.78 -11.85 -5.38
CA ARG A 863 -10.50 -12.06 -6.07
C ARG A 863 -10.71 -12.11 -7.59
N ALA A 864 -9.87 -11.40 -8.34
CA ALA A 864 -9.86 -11.49 -9.78
C ALA A 864 -8.89 -12.60 -10.24
N PHE A 865 -9.23 -13.33 -11.29
CA PHE A 865 -8.30 -14.19 -12.01
C PHE A 865 -7.96 -13.62 -13.39
N ALA A 866 -6.83 -14.04 -13.97
CA ALA A 866 -6.40 -13.57 -15.27
C ALA A 866 -7.45 -13.82 -16.36
N HIS A 867 -7.56 -12.91 -17.32
CA HIS A 867 -8.64 -12.93 -18.30
C HIS A 867 -8.72 -14.23 -19.11
N ASN A 868 -9.91 -14.85 -19.10
CA ASN A 868 -10.21 -16.15 -19.71
C ASN A 868 -9.30 -17.31 -19.28
N ASP A 869 -8.59 -17.16 -18.16
CA ASP A 869 -7.67 -18.17 -17.64
C ASP A 869 -8.36 -19.07 -16.60
N ALA A 870 -8.93 -20.17 -17.09
CA ALA A 870 -9.54 -21.19 -16.24
C ALA A 870 -8.51 -21.85 -15.30
N GLY A 871 -7.23 -21.95 -15.70
CA GLY A 871 -6.17 -22.50 -14.85
C GLY A 871 -5.90 -21.62 -13.64
N ALA A 872 -5.80 -20.31 -13.83
CA ALA A 872 -5.67 -19.35 -12.73
C ALA A 872 -6.88 -19.39 -11.77
N CYS A 873 -8.09 -19.52 -12.33
CA CYS A 873 -9.29 -19.71 -11.50
C CYS A 873 -9.24 -21.02 -10.71
N GLU A 874 -8.77 -22.12 -11.31
CA GLU A 874 -8.62 -23.42 -10.66
C GLU A 874 -7.63 -23.37 -9.50
N GLU A 875 -6.49 -22.71 -9.65
CA GLU A 875 -5.51 -22.55 -8.58
C GLU A 875 -6.06 -21.76 -7.38
N LEU A 876 -6.86 -20.71 -7.64
CA LEU A 876 -7.57 -19.99 -6.58
C LEU A 876 -8.60 -20.88 -5.88
N LEU A 877 -9.33 -21.71 -6.62
CA LEU A 877 -10.30 -22.66 -6.05
C LEU A 877 -9.60 -23.74 -5.21
N LYS A 878 -8.48 -24.31 -5.68
CA LYS A 878 -7.69 -25.29 -4.92
C LYS A 878 -7.22 -24.70 -3.59
N ARG A 879 -6.77 -23.45 -3.60
CA ARG A 879 -6.25 -22.76 -2.41
C ARG A 879 -7.35 -22.39 -1.43
N TYR A 880 -8.42 -21.76 -1.91
CA TYR A 880 -9.35 -21.05 -1.03
C TYR A 880 -10.70 -21.73 -0.84
N ARG A 881 -11.08 -22.73 -1.65
CA ARG A 881 -12.46 -23.27 -1.60
C ARG A 881 -12.89 -23.74 -0.21
N GLY A 882 -11.97 -24.31 0.58
CA GLY A 882 -12.25 -24.82 1.93
C GLY A 882 -12.44 -23.75 3.01
N GLU A 883 -12.05 -22.50 2.75
CA GLU A 883 -12.06 -21.41 3.74
C GLU A 883 -13.37 -20.63 3.76
N TYR A 884 -14.16 -20.70 2.68
CA TYR A 884 -15.36 -19.88 2.48
C TYR A 884 -16.63 -20.72 2.46
N ARG A 885 -17.70 -20.15 3.01
CA ARG A 885 -19.01 -20.80 3.10
C ARG A 885 -19.57 -21.05 1.69
N GLN A 886 -19.68 -20.01 0.87
CA GLN A 886 -20.03 -20.10 -0.54
C GLN A 886 -18.92 -19.53 -1.41
N VAL A 887 -18.78 -20.09 -2.62
CA VAL A 887 -17.89 -19.56 -3.65
C VAL A 887 -18.69 -19.36 -4.94
N LEU A 888 -18.61 -18.17 -5.52
CA LEU A 888 -19.17 -17.85 -6.83
C LEU A 888 -18.03 -17.63 -7.84
N ILE A 889 -18.14 -18.27 -9.00
CA ILE A 889 -17.35 -17.96 -10.20
C ILE A 889 -18.24 -17.10 -11.11
N VAL A 890 -17.74 -15.96 -11.57
CA VAL A 890 -18.46 -15.07 -12.50
C VAL A 890 -17.63 -14.81 -13.75
N VAL A 891 -18.24 -15.07 -14.92
CA VAL A 891 -17.66 -14.81 -16.25
C VAL A 891 -18.69 -14.16 -17.17
N GLU A 892 -18.24 -13.40 -18.16
CA GLU A 892 -19.11 -12.92 -19.24
C GLU A 892 -19.19 -13.95 -20.37
N GLY A 893 -20.37 -14.05 -20.99
CA GLY A 893 -20.54 -14.84 -22.20
C GLY A 893 -19.74 -14.25 -23.36
N VAL A 894 -19.95 -12.97 -23.66
CA VAL A 894 -19.15 -12.20 -24.64
C VAL A 894 -18.68 -10.91 -23.98
N TYR A 895 -17.36 -10.67 -23.99
CA TYR A 895 -16.76 -9.50 -23.37
C TYR A 895 -16.93 -8.27 -24.25
N SER A 896 -17.58 -7.25 -23.69
CA SER A 896 -18.00 -6.08 -24.46
C SER A 896 -16.86 -5.22 -25.00
N MET A 897 -15.67 -5.28 -24.38
CA MET A 897 -14.51 -4.46 -24.70
C MET A 897 -13.62 -5.06 -25.79
N ASP A 898 -13.44 -6.37 -25.74
CA ASP A 898 -12.41 -7.10 -26.48
C ASP A 898 -13.02 -7.97 -27.61
N GLY A 899 -14.33 -8.22 -27.54
CA GLY A 899 -15.07 -8.93 -28.59
C GLY A 899 -14.75 -10.42 -28.66
N ASP A 900 -14.16 -10.96 -27.60
CA ASP A 900 -13.97 -12.38 -27.36
C ASP A 900 -15.03 -12.91 -26.37
N PHE A 901 -14.90 -14.17 -25.95
CA PHE A 901 -15.90 -14.87 -25.14
C PHE A 901 -15.24 -15.89 -24.21
N SER A 902 -15.91 -16.21 -23.11
CA SER A 902 -15.37 -17.16 -22.13
C SER A 902 -15.43 -18.61 -22.61
N PRO A 903 -14.41 -19.45 -22.31
CA PRO A 903 -14.46 -20.89 -22.54
C PRO A 903 -15.39 -21.59 -21.54
N LEU A 904 -16.71 -21.40 -21.69
CA LEU A 904 -17.74 -21.86 -20.76
C LEU A 904 -17.59 -23.34 -20.30
N PRO A 905 -17.25 -24.32 -21.17
CA PRO A 905 -17.09 -25.72 -20.74
C PRO A 905 -16.05 -25.90 -19.61
N GLU A 906 -14.97 -25.13 -19.61
CA GLU A 906 -13.93 -25.21 -18.58
C GLU A 906 -14.46 -24.69 -17.24
N PHE A 907 -15.18 -23.58 -17.23
CA PHE A 907 -15.76 -23.05 -15.98
C PHE A 907 -16.88 -23.94 -15.41
N VAL A 908 -17.65 -24.62 -16.27
CA VAL A 908 -18.60 -25.64 -15.83
C VAL A 908 -17.89 -26.83 -15.20
N ARG A 909 -16.74 -27.25 -15.74
CA ARG A 909 -15.89 -28.28 -15.11
C ARG A 909 -15.44 -27.83 -13.72
N LEU A 910 -14.85 -26.65 -13.61
CA LEU A 910 -14.34 -26.11 -12.34
C LEU A 910 -15.43 -25.98 -11.27
N LYS A 911 -16.60 -25.49 -11.64
CA LYS A 911 -17.78 -25.44 -10.76
C LYS A 911 -18.06 -26.81 -10.14
N LYS A 912 -18.11 -27.86 -10.96
CA LYS A 912 -18.43 -29.23 -10.52
C LYS A 912 -17.32 -29.82 -9.66
N GLU A 913 -16.06 -29.70 -10.09
CA GLU A 913 -14.90 -30.26 -9.38
C GLU A 913 -14.72 -29.61 -8.01
N HIS A 914 -14.91 -28.29 -7.92
CA HIS A 914 -14.69 -27.51 -6.70
C HIS A 914 -15.97 -27.20 -5.91
N LYS A 915 -17.14 -27.71 -6.32
CA LYS A 915 -18.43 -27.49 -5.64
C LYS A 915 -18.71 -26.00 -5.40
N ALA A 916 -18.57 -25.19 -6.46
CA ALA A 916 -18.82 -23.75 -6.44
C ALA A 916 -20.13 -23.42 -7.19
N TYR A 917 -20.59 -22.18 -7.09
CA TYR A 917 -21.62 -21.62 -7.97
C TYR A 917 -20.98 -21.00 -9.21
N LEU A 918 -21.70 -21.01 -10.33
CA LEU A 918 -21.30 -20.37 -11.58
C LEU A 918 -22.40 -19.44 -12.07
N MET A 919 -22.02 -18.19 -12.33
CA MET A 919 -22.85 -17.19 -12.98
C MET A 919 -22.23 -16.78 -14.31
N VAL A 920 -23.06 -16.77 -15.36
CA VAL A 920 -22.68 -16.32 -16.70
C VAL A 920 -23.51 -15.11 -17.09
N ASP A 921 -22.83 -14.01 -17.42
CA ASP A 921 -23.46 -12.80 -17.93
C ASP A 921 -23.64 -12.88 -19.46
N GLU A 922 -24.87 -13.17 -19.89
CA GLU A 922 -25.30 -13.31 -21.28
C GLU A 922 -25.64 -11.98 -21.96
N ALA A 923 -25.32 -10.83 -21.35
CA ALA A 923 -25.79 -9.55 -21.84
C ALA A 923 -25.38 -9.24 -23.29
N HIS A 924 -24.30 -9.83 -23.82
CA HIS A 924 -23.87 -9.66 -25.22
C HIS A 924 -23.97 -10.93 -26.09
N SER A 925 -24.23 -12.09 -25.48
CA SER A 925 -24.28 -13.38 -26.17
C SER A 925 -25.71 -13.85 -26.49
N LEU A 926 -26.72 -13.44 -25.70
CA LEU A 926 -28.11 -13.73 -26.01
C LEU A 926 -28.52 -13.06 -27.34
N GLY A 927 -29.07 -13.84 -28.26
CA GLY A 927 -29.46 -13.42 -29.60
C GLY A 927 -28.31 -13.32 -30.60
N THR A 928 -27.06 -13.58 -30.19
CA THR A 928 -25.88 -13.39 -31.05
C THR A 928 -25.05 -14.66 -31.18
N MET A 929 -24.94 -15.45 -30.11
CA MET A 929 -24.15 -16.67 -30.05
C MET A 929 -25.04 -17.91 -30.17
N GLY A 930 -24.49 -18.95 -30.82
CA GLY A 930 -25.19 -20.19 -31.16
C GLY A 930 -25.95 -20.10 -32.49
N PRO A 931 -26.35 -21.25 -33.09
CA PRO A 931 -27.09 -21.29 -34.34
C PRO A 931 -28.43 -20.54 -34.30
N THR A 932 -29.17 -20.59 -33.19
CA THR A 932 -30.47 -19.92 -33.06
C THR A 932 -30.45 -18.70 -32.15
N GLY A 933 -29.26 -18.30 -31.68
CA GLY A 933 -29.08 -17.12 -30.84
C GLY A 933 -29.42 -17.38 -29.37
N ARG A 934 -29.36 -18.62 -28.88
CA ARG A 934 -29.66 -18.91 -27.46
C ARG A 934 -28.55 -18.53 -26.50
N GLY A 935 -27.39 -18.11 -26.99
CA GLY A 935 -26.26 -17.71 -26.16
C GLY A 935 -25.17 -18.77 -26.08
N MET A 936 -24.38 -18.70 -25.02
CA MET A 936 -23.15 -19.49 -24.89
C MET A 936 -23.41 -20.98 -24.64
N SER A 937 -24.52 -21.32 -23.99
CA SER A 937 -24.93 -22.72 -23.80
C SER A 937 -25.11 -23.43 -25.14
N GLU A 938 -25.84 -22.81 -26.08
CA GLU A 938 -26.04 -23.34 -27.43
C GLU A 938 -24.76 -23.29 -28.28
N HIS A 939 -23.95 -22.24 -28.13
CA HIS A 939 -22.67 -22.13 -28.84
C HIS A 939 -21.72 -23.30 -28.53
N PHE A 940 -21.64 -23.71 -27.26
CA PHE A 940 -20.76 -24.79 -26.83
C PHE A 940 -21.45 -26.16 -26.67
N GLY A 941 -22.77 -26.24 -26.84
CA GLY A 941 -23.54 -27.46 -26.59
C GLY A 941 -23.57 -27.87 -25.10
N VAL A 942 -23.47 -26.90 -24.19
CA VAL A 942 -23.55 -27.10 -22.73
C VAL A 942 -25.01 -27.16 -22.32
N ASP A 943 -25.37 -28.09 -21.43
CA ASP A 943 -26.70 -28.11 -20.82
C ASP A 943 -26.86 -26.86 -19.94
N PRO A 944 -27.83 -25.96 -20.25
CA PRO A 944 -28.00 -24.71 -19.55
C PRO A 944 -28.28 -24.87 -18.05
N ARG A 945 -28.74 -26.05 -17.61
CA ARG A 945 -28.99 -26.36 -16.18
C ARG A 945 -27.71 -26.59 -15.38
N GLU A 946 -26.55 -26.68 -16.03
CA GLU A 946 -25.26 -26.83 -15.36
C GLU A 946 -24.67 -25.51 -14.87
N VAL A 947 -25.23 -24.37 -15.29
CA VAL A 947 -24.92 -23.02 -14.80
C VAL A 947 -26.01 -22.60 -13.80
N ASP A 948 -25.63 -22.04 -12.66
CA ASP A 948 -26.60 -21.73 -11.59
C ASP A 948 -27.39 -20.46 -11.89
N LEU A 949 -26.72 -19.44 -12.44
CA LEU A 949 -27.34 -18.15 -12.75
C LEU A 949 -26.97 -17.71 -14.17
N TRP A 950 -27.98 -17.58 -15.02
CA TRP A 950 -27.87 -16.87 -16.28
C TRP A 950 -28.40 -15.45 -16.09
N MET A 951 -27.49 -14.49 -16.12
CA MET A 951 -27.88 -13.08 -16.12
C MET A 951 -27.90 -12.56 -17.54
N GLY A 952 -28.83 -11.67 -17.89
CA GLY A 952 -28.75 -10.97 -19.17
C GLY A 952 -29.50 -9.64 -19.16
N THR A 953 -29.40 -8.93 -20.29
CA THR A 953 -30.12 -7.69 -20.55
C THR A 953 -31.07 -7.83 -21.74
N MET A 954 -32.21 -7.14 -21.66
CA MET A 954 -33.18 -7.05 -22.75
C MET A 954 -32.92 -5.84 -23.67
N SER A 955 -31.93 -5.01 -23.33
CA SER A 955 -31.65 -3.74 -24.01
C SER A 955 -30.84 -3.83 -25.30
N LYS A 956 -30.41 -5.04 -25.67
CA LYS A 956 -29.57 -5.27 -26.86
C LYS A 956 -30.35 -6.03 -27.91
N SER A 957 -30.19 -7.35 -27.97
CA SER A 957 -30.84 -8.21 -28.97
C SER A 957 -32.36 -8.23 -28.89
N LEU A 958 -32.96 -7.90 -27.74
CA LEU A 958 -34.42 -7.95 -27.52
C LEU A 958 -35.11 -6.59 -27.66
N GLY A 959 -34.39 -5.53 -28.02
CA GLY A 959 -34.97 -4.24 -28.39
C GLY A 959 -35.79 -3.54 -27.29
N SER A 960 -35.56 -3.86 -26.00
CA SER A 960 -36.35 -3.36 -24.87
C SER A 960 -35.46 -2.70 -23.80
N CYS A 961 -35.87 -2.69 -22.53
CA CYS A 961 -35.09 -2.26 -21.37
C CYS A 961 -35.29 -3.27 -20.24
N GLY A 962 -34.30 -3.41 -19.38
CA GLY A 962 -34.33 -4.30 -18.21
C GLY A 962 -33.36 -5.46 -18.27
N GLY A 963 -33.28 -6.19 -17.16
CA GLY A 963 -32.43 -7.36 -17.00
C GLY A 963 -33.24 -8.57 -16.56
N TYR A 964 -32.62 -9.74 -16.59
CA TYR A 964 -33.21 -10.96 -16.07
C TYR A 964 -32.16 -11.83 -15.36
N ILE A 965 -32.64 -12.64 -14.42
CA ILE A 965 -31.94 -13.84 -13.97
C ILE A 965 -32.80 -15.04 -14.38
N ALA A 966 -32.19 -16.02 -15.02
CA ALA A 966 -32.81 -17.30 -15.34
C ALA A 966 -32.01 -18.41 -14.64
N ALA A 967 -32.70 -19.25 -13.86
CA ALA A 967 -32.09 -20.19 -12.93
C ALA A 967 -33.06 -21.33 -12.59
N CYS A 968 -32.72 -22.17 -11.62
CA CYS A 968 -33.65 -23.14 -11.04
C CYS A 968 -34.79 -22.42 -10.29
N ARG A 969 -35.92 -23.11 -10.10
CA ARG A 969 -37.11 -22.51 -9.48
C ARG A 969 -36.84 -21.93 -8.09
N GLU A 970 -36.01 -22.59 -7.27
CA GLU A 970 -35.73 -22.20 -5.89
C GLU A 970 -34.98 -20.86 -5.81
N ILE A 971 -33.97 -20.65 -6.66
CA ILE A 971 -33.24 -19.38 -6.73
C ILE A 971 -34.20 -18.26 -7.15
N ILE A 972 -35.02 -18.51 -8.17
CA ILE A 972 -35.97 -17.51 -8.69
C ILE A 972 -37.04 -17.17 -7.65
N GLU A 973 -37.56 -18.17 -6.93
CA GLU A 973 -38.50 -17.96 -5.82
C GLU A 973 -37.86 -17.13 -4.71
N TYR A 974 -36.65 -17.49 -4.25
CA TYR A 974 -35.91 -16.72 -3.25
C TYR A 974 -35.75 -15.26 -3.66
N LEU A 975 -35.29 -15.01 -4.89
CA LEU A 975 -35.08 -13.65 -5.39
C LEU A 975 -36.38 -12.83 -5.48
N LYS A 976 -37.52 -13.45 -5.86
CA LYS A 976 -38.81 -12.76 -5.95
C LYS A 976 -39.30 -12.18 -4.62
N TYR A 977 -38.89 -12.78 -3.50
CA TYR A 977 -39.30 -12.33 -2.17
C TYR A 977 -38.23 -11.52 -1.44
N THR A 978 -36.96 -11.58 -1.88
CA THR A 978 -35.86 -11.04 -1.09
C THR A 978 -34.97 -10.05 -1.84
N ALA A 979 -34.87 -10.12 -3.17
CA ALA A 979 -33.94 -9.29 -3.93
C ALA A 979 -34.39 -7.81 -3.94
N PRO A 980 -33.59 -6.86 -3.43
CA PRO A 980 -34.01 -5.47 -3.30
C PRO A 980 -34.43 -4.81 -4.63
N GLY A 981 -33.71 -5.10 -5.72
CA GLY A 981 -34.00 -4.60 -7.06
C GLY A 981 -35.31 -5.10 -7.67
N PHE A 982 -35.98 -6.06 -7.02
CA PHE A 982 -37.30 -6.54 -7.38
C PHE A 982 -38.37 -6.16 -6.35
N VAL A 983 -38.04 -6.27 -5.06
CA VAL A 983 -38.98 -6.07 -3.94
C VAL A 983 -39.29 -4.59 -3.71
N PHE A 984 -38.28 -3.72 -3.83
CA PHE A 984 -38.39 -2.29 -3.53
C PHE A 984 -38.35 -1.39 -4.77
N SER A 985 -38.00 -1.94 -5.93
CA SER A 985 -38.05 -1.22 -7.20
C SER A 985 -39.42 -1.31 -7.87
N VAL A 986 -39.76 -0.33 -8.70
CA VAL A 986 -40.93 -0.44 -9.60
C VAL A 986 -40.77 -1.66 -10.51
N GLY A 987 -41.87 -2.32 -10.88
CA GLY A 987 -41.80 -3.41 -11.86
C GLY A 987 -41.53 -2.93 -13.29
N LEU A 988 -41.19 -3.87 -14.17
CA LEU A 988 -41.01 -3.61 -15.60
C LEU A 988 -42.32 -3.04 -16.21
N SER A 989 -42.21 -2.05 -17.11
CA SER A 989 -43.39 -1.48 -17.76
C SER A 989 -44.04 -2.47 -18.75
N PRO A 990 -45.36 -2.37 -19.01
CA PRO A 990 -46.02 -3.21 -20.02
C PRO A 990 -45.38 -3.07 -21.41
N ALA A 991 -45.03 -1.85 -21.80
CA ALA A 991 -44.36 -1.55 -23.07
C ALA A 991 -43.03 -2.32 -23.20
N ASN A 992 -42.19 -2.28 -22.17
CA ASN A 992 -40.91 -2.99 -22.18
C ASN A 992 -41.09 -4.51 -22.15
N ALA A 993 -42.03 -5.01 -21.35
CA ALA A 993 -42.31 -6.43 -21.28
C ALA A 993 -42.82 -6.98 -22.63
N ALA A 994 -43.71 -6.24 -23.32
CA ALA A 994 -44.25 -6.62 -24.61
C ALA A 994 -43.20 -6.59 -25.71
N SER A 995 -42.40 -5.52 -25.76
CA SER A 995 -41.29 -5.40 -26.71
C SER A 995 -40.31 -6.58 -26.58
N ALA A 996 -39.87 -6.89 -25.35
CA ALA A 996 -38.95 -8.01 -25.12
C ALA A 996 -39.56 -9.37 -25.50
N LEU A 997 -40.83 -9.60 -25.15
CA LEU A 997 -41.54 -10.83 -25.47
C LEU A 997 -41.74 -11.00 -26.98
N ALA A 998 -42.13 -9.94 -27.68
CA ALA A 998 -42.30 -9.94 -29.14
C ALA A 998 -40.96 -10.19 -29.84
N SER A 999 -39.89 -9.51 -29.43
CA SER A 999 -38.54 -9.74 -29.95
C SER A 999 -38.10 -11.19 -29.78
N LEU A 1000 -38.32 -11.78 -28.59
CA LEU A 1000 -37.93 -13.15 -28.30
C LEU A 1000 -38.72 -14.18 -29.14
N LYS A 1001 -40.02 -13.94 -29.38
CA LYS A 1001 -40.83 -14.75 -30.31
C LYS A 1001 -40.29 -14.63 -31.73
N LEU A 1002 -39.97 -13.41 -32.16
CA LEU A 1002 -39.49 -13.17 -33.52
C LEU A 1002 -38.12 -13.80 -33.78
N VAL A 1003 -37.20 -13.81 -32.82
CA VAL A 1003 -35.91 -14.53 -32.96
C VAL A 1003 -36.14 -16.03 -33.16
N LYS A 1004 -37.11 -16.61 -32.46
CA LYS A 1004 -37.47 -18.03 -32.63
C LYS A 1004 -38.10 -18.32 -33.99
N GLU A 1005 -38.93 -17.40 -34.51
CA GLU A 1005 -39.62 -17.54 -35.79
C GLU A 1005 -38.71 -17.24 -36.99
N LYS A 1006 -37.74 -16.34 -36.82
CA LYS A 1006 -36.82 -15.84 -37.86
C LYS A 1006 -35.35 -16.03 -37.44
N PRO A 1007 -34.88 -17.28 -37.22
CA PRO A 1007 -33.51 -17.55 -36.76
C PRO A 1007 -32.44 -17.11 -37.78
N GLU A 1008 -32.79 -16.96 -39.06
CA GLU A 1008 -31.88 -16.48 -40.11
C GLU A 1008 -31.30 -15.07 -39.83
N ARG A 1009 -31.94 -14.29 -38.95
CA ARG A 1009 -31.39 -13.01 -38.47
C ARG A 1009 -30.07 -13.18 -37.72
N VAL A 1010 -29.94 -14.27 -36.95
CA VAL A 1010 -28.72 -14.61 -36.21
C VAL A 1010 -27.63 -15.02 -37.20
N ASP A 1011 -27.96 -15.81 -38.22
CA ASP A 1011 -27.01 -16.17 -39.27
C ASP A 1011 -26.54 -14.95 -40.05
N ARG A 1012 -27.43 -14.00 -40.34
CA ARG A 1012 -27.07 -12.73 -41.00
C ARG A 1012 -26.14 -11.89 -40.12
N LEU A 1013 -26.41 -11.79 -38.82
CA LEU A 1013 -25.53 -11.10 -37.88
C LEU A 1013 -24.14 -11.75 -37.84
N ARG A 1014 -24.08 -13.08 -37.75
CA ARG A 1014 -22.82 -13.84 -37.73
C ARG A 1014 -22.02 -13.59 -39.01
N HIS A 1015 -22.67 -13.69 -40.17
CA HIS A 1015 -22.07 -13.37 -41.46
C HIS A 1015 -21.47 -11.95 -41.49
N ASN A 1016 -22.24 -10.95 -41.06
CA ASN A 1016 -21.79 -9.56 -41.02
C ASN A 1016 -20.57 -9.37 -40.10
N SER A 1017 -20.57 -10.04 -38.94
CA SER A 1017 -19.53 -9.95 -37.93
C SER A 1017 -18.22 -10.58 -38.42
N GLU A 1018 -18.33 -11.77 -39.03
CA GLU A 1018 -17.21 -12.47 -39.67
C GLU A 1018 -16.65 -11.68 -40.85
N LEU A 1019 -17.51 -11.09 -41.68
CA LEU A 1019 -17.09 -10.28 -42.83
C LEU A 1019 -16.31 -9.05 -42.36
N PHE A 1020 -16.83 -8.30 -41.37
CA PHE A 1020 -16.15 -7.14 -40.82
C PHE A 1020 -14.78 -7.51 -40.23
N LEU A 1021 -14.72 -8.53 -39.38
CA LEU A 1021 -13.48 -8.99 -38.75
C LEU A 1021 -12.45 -9.45 -39.79
N LYS A 1022 -12.88 -10.21 -40.80
CA LYS A 1022 -12.03 -10.68 -41.90
C LYS A 1022 -11.45 -9.52 -42.70
N LEU A 1023 -12.26 -8.53 -43.04
CA LEU A 1023 -11.81 -7.35 -43.79
C LEU A 1023 -10.87 -6.49 -42.96
N ALA A 1024 -11.18 -6.25 -41.68
CA ALA A 1024 -10.32 -5.48 -40.78
C ALA A 1024 -8.93 -6.13 -40.62
N LYS A 1025 -8.89 -7.46 -40.40
CA LYS A 1025 -7.62 -8.23 -40.34
C LYS A 1025 -6.87 -8.15 -41.67
N LYS A 1026 -7.55 -8.30 -42.81
CA LYS A 1026 -6.94 -8.17 -44.15
C LYS A 1026 -6.37 -6.77 -44.40
N ALA A 1027 -6.98 -5.73 -43.83
CA ALA A 1027 -6.51 -4.35 -43.93
C ALA A 1027 -5.33 -4.04 -42.98
N GLY A 1028 -4.92 -4.97 -42.12
CA GLY A 1028 -3.82 -4.80 -41.16
C GLY A 1028 -4.22 -4.02 -39.91
N LEU A 1029 -5.51 -3.97 -39.56
CA LEU A 1029 -6.00 -3.31 -38.35
C LEU A 1029 -5.87 -4.25 -37.15
N ASN A 1030 -5.48 -3.71 -35.99
CA ASN A 1030 -5.37 -4.49 -34.75
C ASN A 1030 -6.75 -4.71 -34.13
N THR A 1031 -7.29 -5.93 -34.26
CA THR A 1031 -8.60 -6.29 -33.69
C THR A 1031 -8.51 -7.02 -32.34
N GLY A 1032 -7.34 -7.02 -31.68
CA GLY A 1032 -7.15 -7.74 -30.42
C GLY A 1032 -7.55 -9.21 -30.49
N MET A 1033 -8.25 -9.68 -29.44
CA MET A 1033 -8.67 -11.08 -29.27
C MET A 1033 -10.01 -11.41 -29.95
N SER A 1034 -10.59 -10.50 -30.73
CA SER A 1034 -11.93 -10.69 -31.30
C SER A 1034 -12.10 -12.01 -32.05
N ALA A 1035 -13.15 -12.74 -31.69
CA ALA A 1035 -13.36 -14.13 -32.05
C ALA A 1035 -14.72 -14.37 -32.77
N GLY A 1036 -15.13 -13.46 -33.65
CA GLY A 1036 -16.35 -13.63 -34.46
C GLY A 1036 -17.65 -13.29 -33.74
N THR A 1037 -17.56 -12.51 -32.67
CA THR A 1037 -18.72 -11.91 -31.98
C THR A 1037 -19.19 -10.66 -32.73
N PRO A 1038 -20.40 -10.12 -32.46
CA PRO A 1038 -20.88 -8.88 -33.07
C PRO A 1038 -20.22 -7.61 -32.52
N ILE A 1039 -19.08 -7.76 -31.85
CA ILE A 1039 -18.29 -6.69 -31.27
C ILE A 1039 -16.88 -6.83 -31.81
N VAL A 1040 -16.44 -5.86 -32.60
CA VAL A 1040 -15.08 -5.82 -33.13
C VAL A 1040 -14.41 -4.52 -32.69
N PRO A 1041 -13.58 -4.54 -31.64
CA PRO A 1041 -12.64 -3.46 -31.38
C PRO A 1041 -11.60 -3.32 -32.49
N VAL A 1042 -11.15 -2.09 -32.69
CA VAL A 1042 -9.93 -1.76 -33.43
C VAL A 1042 -9.05 -0.94 -32.48
N ILE A 1043 -7.99 -1.58 -31.98
CA ILE A 1043 -7.06 -1.02 -30.99
C ILE A 1043 -6.14 -0.04 -31.70
N ILE A 1044 -6.20 1.20 -31.25
CA ILE A 1044 -5.44 2.34 -31.78
C ILE A 1044 -4.21 2.60 -30.91
N GLY A 1045 -4.35 2.45 -29.59
CA GLY A 1045 -3.27 2.62 -28.61
C GLY A 1045 -2.96 4.05 -28.21
N ASN A 1046 -3.86 4.98 -28.57
CA ASN A 1046 -3.81 6.38 -28.15
C ASN A 1046 -5.22 7.00 -28.21
N SER A 1047 -5.62 7.72 -27.17
CA SER A 1047 -6.95 8.32 -27.01
C SER A 1047 -7.19 9.44 -28.01
N LEU A 1048 -6.23 10.33 -28.20
CA LEU A 1048 -6.37 11.45 -29.16
C LEU A 1048 -6.46 10.95 -30.60
N GLN A 1049 -5.65 9.97 -30.98
CA GLN A 1049 -5.74 9.34 -32.30
C GLN A 1049 -7.06 8.60 -32.49
N SER A 1050 -7.59 7.96 -31.45
CA SER A 1050 -8.91 7.30 -31.49
C SER A 1050 -10.01 8.32 -31.73
N LEU A 1051 -9.97 9.45 -31.04
CA LEU A 1051 -10.92 10.55 -31.21
C LEU A 1051 -10.84 11.17 -32.60
N GLU A 1052 -9.63 11.48 -33.07
CA GLU A 1052 -9.42 12.05 -34.40
C GLU A 1052 -9.89 11.08 -35.50
N LEU A 1053 -9.59 9.79 -35.36
CA LEU A 1053 -10.04 8.78 -36.31
C LEU A 1053 -11.57 8.64 -36.31
N SER A 1054 -12.21 8.68 -35.14
CA SER A 1054 -13.68 8.72 -35.02
C SER A 1054 -14.26 9.94 -35.76
N GLN A 1055 -13.68 11.14 -35.58
CA GLN A 1055 -14.13 12.36 -36.25
C GLN A 1055 -13.96 12.30 -37.78
N ARG A 1056 -12.85 11.74 -38.27
CA ARG A 1056 -12.62 11.56 -39.71
C ARG A 1056 -13.62 10.57 -40.33
N LEU A 1057 -13.92 9.48 -39.62
CA LEU A 1057 -14.97 8.54 -40.02
C LEU A 1057 -16.34 9.22 -40.02
N PHE A 1058 -16.62 10.04 -39.01
CA PHE A 1058 -17.86 10.82 -38.93
C PHE A 1058 -18.01 11.76 -40.14
N ALA A 1059 -16.93 12.44 -40.56
CA ALA A 1059 -16.95 13.26 -41.77
C ALA A 1059 -17.30 12.44 -43.04
N ASP A 1060 -16.86 11.19 -43.11
CA ASP A 1060 -17.18 10.23 -44.20
C ASP A 1060 -18.61 9.63 -44.11
N GLY A 1061 -19.40 10.05 -43.12
CA GLY A 1061 -20.75 9.55 -42.89
C GLY A 1061 -20.78 8.21 -42.12
N ILE A 1062 -19.77 7.94 -41.29
CA ILE A 1062 -19.65 6.73 -40.47
C ILE A 1062 -19.62 7.12 -38.99
N ASN A 1063 -20.65 6.74 -38.23
CA ASN A 1063 -20.74 6.98 -36.80
C ASN A 1063 -20.12 5.80 -36.03
N VAL A 1064 -19.01 6.05 -35.34
CA VAL A 1064 -18.38 5.12 -34.40
C VAL A 1064 -17.74 5.93 -33.26
N GLN A 1065 -17.91 5.46 -32.02
CA GLN A 1065 -17.44 6.17 -30.83
C GLN A 1065 -16.07 5.66 -30.38
N PRO A 1066 -15.17 6.56 -29.94
CA PRO A 1066 -13.90 6.16 -29.35
C PRO A 1066 -14.09 5.77 -27.88
N ILE A 1067 -13.34 4.75 -27.48
CA ILE A 1067 -13.18 4.31 -26.09
C ILE A 1067 -11.77 4.68 -25.67
N MET A 1068 -11.67 5.58 -24.71
CA MET A 1068 -10.45 6.32 -24.36
C MET A 1068 -10.20 6.29 -22.85
N TYR A 1069 -9.01 6.74 -22.42
CA TYR A 1069 -8.70 6.92 -21.01
C TYR A 1069 -9.70 7.89 -20.33
N PRO A 1070 -10.16 7.61 -19.09
CA PRO A 1070 -9.79 6.49 -18.21
C PRO A 1070 -10.65 5.22 -18.39
N ALA A 1071 -11.58 5.17 -19.36
CA ALA A 1071 -12.45 4.01 -19.55
C ALA A 1071 -11.69 2.75 -20.00
N VAL A 1072 -10.55 2.93 -20.68
CA VAL A 1072 -9.52 1.93 -20.96
C VAL A 1072 -8.15 2.57 -20.77
N GLU A 1073 -7.12 1.77 -20.52
CA GLU A 1073 -5.72 2.25 -20.52
C GLU A 1073 -5.39 2.96 -21.84
N GLU A 1074 -4.49 3.95 -21.80
CA GLU A 1074 -4.15 4.78 -22.97
C GLU A 1074 -3.66 3.94 -24.16
N SER A 1075 -2.79 2.96 -23.88
CA SER A 1075 -2.28 1.98 -24.87
C SER A 1075 -3.34 0.99 -25.37
N ALA A 1076 -4.52 0.99 -24.75
CA ALA A 1076 -5.66 0.15 -25.08
C ALA A 1076 -6.83 0.95 -25.69
N ALA A 1077 -6.65 2.27 -25.92
CA ALA A 1077 -7.63 3.12 -26.59
C ALA A 1077 -7.99 2.57 -27.97
N ARG A 1078 -9.29 2.62 -28.30
CA ARG A 1078 -9.85 1.86 -29.44
C ARG A 1078 -11.12 2.50 -30.00
N LEU A 1079 -11.42 2.17 -31.25
CA LEU A 1079 -12.78 2.30 -31.79
C LEU A 1079 -13.50 0.97 -31.62
N ARG A 1080 -14.78 0.99 -31.24
CA ARG A 1080 -15.55 -0.25 -31.08
C ARG A 1080 -16.72 -0.29 -32.04
N PHE A 1081 -16.75 -1.32 -32.87
CA PHE A 1081 -17.78 -1.51 -33.87
C PHE A 1081 -18.78 -2.55 -33.37
N PHE A 1082 -20.04 -2.13 -33.21
CA PHE A 1082 -21.15 -3.02 -32.92
C PHE A 1082 -21.87 -3.37 -34.22
N ILE A 1083 -21.78 -4.64 -34.61
CA ILE A 1083 -22.33 -5.15 -35.85
C ILE A 1083 -23.79 -5.54 -35.61
N THR A 1084 -24.67 -5.22 -36.56
CA THR A 1084 -26.09 -5.63 -36.53
C THR A 1084 -26.42 -6.52 -37.73
N SER A 1085 -27.51 -7.28 -37.64
CA SER A 1085 -28.03 -8.11 -38.74
C SER A 1085 -28.48 -7.26 -39.95
N SER A 1086 -28.81 -5.98 -39.73
CA SER A 1086 -29.26 -5.08 -40.79
C SER A 1086 -28.12 -4.42 -41.58
N HIS A 1087 -26.87 -4.52 -41.11
CA HIS A 1087 -25.73 -4.04 -41.89
C HIS A 1087 -25.64 -4.78 -43.24
N THR A 1088 -25.40 -4.00 -44.28
CA THR A 1088 -25.14 -4.49 -45.64
C THR A 1088 -23.65 -4.71 -45.85
N ASP A 1089 -23.31 -5.64 -46.73
CA ASP A 1089 -21.93 -5.91 -47.12
C ASP A 1089 -21.25 -4.63 -47.65
N GLU A 1090 -21.98 -3.78 -48.38
CA GLU A 1090 -21.48 -2.49 -48.88
C GLU A 1090 -21.10 -1.53 -47.74
N GLN A 1091 -21.95 -1.40 -46.71
CA GLN A 1091 -21.64 -0.57 -45.54
C GLN A 1091 -20.40 -1.08 -44.79
N ILE A 1092 -20.25 -2.40 -44.67
CA ILE A 1092 -19.08 -3.03 -44.04
C ILE A 1092 -17.80 -2.71 -44.84
N HIS A 1093 -17.81 -2.95 -46.15
CA HIS A 1093 -16.65 -2.67 -47.02
C HIS A 1093 -16.28 -1.18 -46.97
N LYS A 1094 -17.26 -0.29 -47.16
CA LYS A 1094 -17.04 1.17 -47.11
C LYS A 1094 -16.42 1.60 -45.77
N THR A 1095 -16.90 1.04 -44.66
CA THR A 1095 -16.39 1.38 -43.33
C THR A 1095 -14.95 0.93 -43.14
N VAL A 1096 -14.63 -0.32 -43.45
CA VAL A 1096 -13.28 -0.85 -43.27
C VAL A 1096 -12.29 -0.15 -44.20
N ASP A 1097 -12.69 0.16 -45.45
CA ASP A 1097 -11.85 0.89 -46.40
C ASP A 1097 -11.55 2.32 -45.93
N SER A 1098 -12.56 3.04 -45.45
CA SER A 1098 -12.40 4.40 -44.89
C SER A 1098 -11.52 4.38 -43.62
N LEU A 1099 -11.77 3.43 -42.71
CA LEU A 1099 -10.98 3.23 -41.49
C LEU A 1099 -9.51 2.96 -41.81
N ALA A 1100 -9.24 2.01 -42.71
CA ALA A 1100 -7.87 1.67 -43.11
C ALA A 1100 -7.16 2.83 -43.81
N LYS A 1101 -7.88 3.61 -44.63
CA LYS A 1101 -7.36 4.81 -45.29
C LYS A 1101 -6.96 5.88 -44.28
N HIS A 1102 -7.86 6.25 -43.36
CA HIS A 1102 -7.59 7.29 -42.36
C HIS A 1102 -6.51 6.85 -41.36
N TRP A 1103 -6.52 5.57 -40.97
CA TRP A 1103 -5.48 5.02 -40.09
C TRP A 1103 -4.08 5.13 -40.70
N LYS A 1104 -3.92 4.76 -41.98
CA LYS A 1104 -2.63 4.92 -42.69
C LYS A 1104 -2.17 6.37 -42.80
N GLN A 1105 -3.08 7.32 -42.92
CA GLN A 1105 -2.75 8.75 -42.98
C GLN A 1105 -2.26 9.29 -41.64
N LEU A 1106 -2.85 8.82 -40.53
CA LEU A 1106 -2.44 9.19 -39.17
C LEU A 1106 -1.09 8.57 -38.81
N HIS A 1107 -0.87 7.30 -39.17
CA HIS A 1107 0.40 6.60 -38.92
C HIS A 1107 1.59 7.21 -39.67
N ARG A 1108 1.40 7.77 -40.87
CA ARG A 1108 2.47 8.43 -41.65
C ARG A 1108 2.92 9.80 -41.11
N LYS A 1109 2.13 10.44 -40.25
CA LYS A 1109 2.50 11.73 -39.61
C LYS A 1109 3.29 11.56 -38.31
N SER A 1110 3.38 10.33 -37.80
CA SER A 1110 3.97 10.01 -36.49
C SER A 1110 5.33 9.29 -36.60
N GLY A 1111 5.88 9.20 -37.81
CA GLY A 1111 7.17 8.55 -38.11
C GLY A 1111 8.21 9.51 -38.63
#